data_AF-A0A7L2SID3-F1
#
_entry.id   AF-A0A7L2SID3-F1
#
_cell.length_a   1.000
_cell.length_b   1.000
_cell.length_c   1.000
_cell.angle_alpha   90.00
_cell.angle_beta   90.00
_cell.angle_gamma   90.00
#
_symmetry.space_group_name_H-M   'P 1'
#
loop_
_entity.id
_entity.type
_entity.pdbx_description
1 polymer ?
#
loop_
_entity_poly.entity_id
_entity_poly.type
_entity_poly.pdbx_seq_one_letter_code
_entity_poly.pdbx_strand_id
1 'polypeptide(L)'
;QITYKAVGSLDPSADLSSQRGKVFKLRNETHHLFVGLYPGTTYSFTIKASTVKGFGPPITTRIATKISAPSMPEYDTDSPLNETDTTITVMLKPAQSRGAPVSVYQLVVKEEKLQKARRAADIIECFSVPVSYKNASSLDSPHYFAAELKPINLPVTQPFTVGDNKTYNGYWNAPLSPLKSYSIYFQALSKANGETKINCVRLATKGMWNSNAVEPEKQVDSTVKMAGVIAGLLMFVIILLGAMLTIKRRKLAKKQKETQTSTQREMGPVATSDKTSTKLSAVHNEEAFSSSCQDVNGFSKFNLLAMDMTPLESSGFLKGPIPMGTMLRIWGETALQTPFRRDTDTDEGMAQPTLTIQTHPYRSCEPVEMSYPRGQFQPAIRVADLLQHITQMKRGQGYGFKEEYEALPEGQTASWDTAKEDENRNKNRYGNIISYDHSRVRLQLLDGDPHSDYINANYIDGYHRPRHYIATQGKFVLVWPMQETVKDFWRMIWQENSASVVMVTNLVEVGRVKCVRYWPDDTEVYGDIKVTLIETEPLAEYVIRTFTVQKKGYHEIREIRQFHFTSWPDHGVPCYATGLLGFVRQVKFLNPPEAGPIVVHCSAGAGRTGCFIAIDIMLDMAENEGVVDIFNCVRELRSQRVNLVQTEEQYVFVHDAILEACLCGNTAIPVCEFRSIYYNISRLDPQTNSSQIKDEFQTLNIVTPRVRPEDCSIGLLPRNHDKNRCMDVLPLDRCLPFLISVDGESSNYINAALMDSHKQPAAFIVTQHPLPNTITDFWRLVFDYNCSSVVMLNEMDAAQV
;
A
#
# COMPACT_ATOMS: atom_id res chain seq x y z
N GLN A 1 28.04 16.61 -16.46
CA GLN A 1 28.88 16.28 -15.29
C GLN A 1 28.46 17.16 -14.13
N ILE A 2 28.31 16.59 -12.93
CA ILE A 2 28.00 17.30 -11.70
C ILE A 2 29.07 16.93 -10.66
N THR A 3 29.47 17.88 -9.85
CA THR A 3 30.40 17.71 -8.73
C THR A 3 29.81 18.35 -7.50
N TYR A 4 29.91 17.70 -6.35
CA TYR A 4 29.43 18.27 -5.10
C TYR A 4 30.47 18.10 -3.99
N LYS A 5 30.49 19.04 -3.05
CA LYS A 5 31.36 19.01 -1.87
C LYS A 5 30.68 19.75 -0.72
N ALA A 6 30.66 19.15 0.46
CA ALA A 6 30.33 19.84 1.69
C ALA A 6 31.31 21.00 1.95
N VAL A 7 30.77 22.14 2.36
CA VAL A 7 31.48 23.40 2.63
C VAL A 7 31.54 23.68 4.13
N GLY A 8 30.53 23.23 4.88
CA GLY A 8 30.46 23.30 6.34
C GLY A 8 29.13 22.76 6.84
N SER A 9 29.06 22.39 8.12
CA SER A 9 27.84 21.95 8.80
C SER A 9 27.53 22.89 9.97
N LEU A 10 26.26 22.98 10.34
CA LEU A 10 25.82 23.59 11.59
C LEU A 10 26.21 22.71 12.80
N ASP A 11 26.42 21.41 12.58
CA ASP A 11 26.92 20.47 13.59
C ASP A 11 28.46 20.45 13.59
N PRO A 12 29.12 20.93 14.66
CA PRO A 12 30.57 20.96 14.74
C PRO A 12 31.21 19.57 14.91
N SER A 13 30.41 18.53 15.20
CA SER A 13 30.89 17.14 15.33
C SER A 13 30.78 16.32 14.03
N ALA A 14 30.17 16.88 12.97
CA ALA A 14 29.95 16.17 11.72
C ALA A 14 31.25 15.96 10.94
N ASP A 15 31.61 14.68 10.68
CA ASP A 15 32.66 14.37 9.70
C ASP A 15 32.12 14.54 8.27
N LEU A 16 32.67 15.54 7.57
CA LEU A 16 32.34 15.87 6.19
C LEU A 16 33.39 15.36 5.19
N SER A 17 34.38 14.57 5.62
CA SER A 17 35.48 14.06 4.79
C SER A 17 35.01 13.24 3.59
N SER A 18 33.96 12.44 3.80
CA SER A 18 33.26 11.60 2.81
C SER A 18 32.20 12.35 2.00
N GLN A 19 31.80 13.55 2.42
CA GLN A 19 30.67 14.30 1.88
C GLN A 19 31.03 15.11 0.62
N ARG A 20 31.58 14.41 -0.37
CA ARG A 20 32.00 14.95 -1.68
C ARG A 20 31.89 13.87 -2.75
N GLY A 21 31.53 14.26 -3.96
CA GLY A 21 31.38 13.31 -5.06
C GLY A 21 31.35 13.94 -6.43
N LYS A 22 31.39 13.08 -7.44
CA LYS A 22 31.39 13.45 -8.86
C LYS A 22 30.51 12.49 -9.64
N VAL A 23 29.51 13.04 -10.31
CA VAL A 23 28.52 12.31 -11.10
C VAL A 23 28.72 12.65 -12.58
N PHE A 24 28.88 11.61 -13.39
CA PHE A 24 28.85 11.73 -14.84
C PHE A 24 27.49 11.26 -15.35
N LYS A 25 26.95 11.97 -16.34
CA LYS A 25 25.71 11.62 -17.01
C LYS A 25 26.05 11.36 -18.47
N LEU A 26 25.63 10.20 -18.97
CA LEU A 26 25.95 9.70 -20.31
C LEU A 26 24.91 10.11 -21.36
N ARG A 27 23.78 10.68 -20.92
CA ARG A 27 22.68 11.21 -21.74
C ARG A 27 22.33 12.62 -21.27
N ASN A 28 21.57 13.35 -22.08
CA ASN A 28 21.04 14.66 -21.70
C ASN A 28 19.94 14.47 -20.64
N GLU A 29 20.16 14.99 -19.44
CA GLU A 29 19.21 14.97 -18.34
C GLU A 29 19.06 16.38 -17.76
N THR A 30 17.84 16.78 -17.42
CA THR A 30 17.49 18.10 -16.86
C THR A 30 17.55 18.15 -15.33
N HIS A 31 17.56 16.99 -14.66
CA HIS A 31 17.48 16.86 -13.21
C HIS A 31 18.39 15.74 -12.68
N HIS A 32 18.74 15.80 -11.39
CA HIS A 32 19.45 14.72 -10.70
C HIS A 32 19.21 14.83 -9.18
N LEU A 33 18.74 13.74 -8.56
CA LEU A 33 18.55 13.64 -7.12
C LEU A 33 19.85 13.22 -6.41
N PHE A 34 20.22 13.93 -5.34
CA PHE A 34 21.29 13.55 -4.43
C PHE A 34 20.69 12.98 -3.14
N VAL A 35 21.02 11.72 -2.83
CA VAL A 35 20.66 11.02 -1.59
C VAL A 35 21.87 10.90 -0.66
N GLY A 36 21.65 10.62 0.62
CA GLY A 36 22.73 10.42 1.60
C GLY A 36 23.52 11.67 2.00
N LEU A 37 23.01 12.86 1.69
CA LEU A 37 23.61 14.12 2.15
C LEU A 37 23.42 14.26 3.67
N TYR A 38 24.48 14.71 4.35
CA TYR A 38 24.47 14.93 5.79
C TYR A 38 23.50 16.07 6.17
N PRO A 39 22.68 15.95 7.22
CA PRO A 39 21.75 17.01 7.65
C PRO A 39 22.47 18.31 8.09
N GLY A 40 21.76 19.44 8.03
CA GLY A 40 22.26 20.76 8.44
C GLY A 40 23.57 21.22 7.78
N THR A 41 23.88 20.69 6.60
CA THR A 41 25.18 20.84 5.93
C THR A 41 25.01 21.60 4.62
N THR A 42 25.87 22.60 4.42
CA THR A 42 25.92 23.40 3.19
C THR A 42 26.84 22.72 2.19
N TYR A 43 26.28 22.40 1.02
CA TYR A 43 26.99 21.81 -0.11
C TYR A 43 27.19 22.83 -1.22
N SER A 44 28.34 22.76 -1.88
CA SER A 44 28.61 23.44 -3.14
C SER A 44 28.45 22.45 -4.29
N PHE A 45 27.49 22.69 -5.17
CA PHE A 45 27.25 21.92 -6.38
C PHE A 45 27.80 22.67 -7.59
N THR A 46 28.61 22.01 -8.41
CA THR A 46 29.20 22.55 -9.64
C THR A 46 28.83 21.66 -10.83
N ILE A 47 28.14 22.23 -11.81
CA ILE A 47 27.60 21.54 -12.99
C ILE A 47 28.36 22.00 -14.23
N LYS A 48 28.77 21.07 -15.10
CA LYS A 48 29.35 21.31 -16.42
C LYS A 48 28.63 20.46 -17.47
N ALA A 49 28.11 21.11 -18.51
CA ALA A 49 27.62 20.44 -19.72
C ALA A 49 28.78 20.10 -20.66
N SER A 50 28.64 19.04 -21.47
CA SER A 50 29.63 18.64 -22.48
C SER A 50 28.96 18.44 -23.83
N THR A 51 29.67 18.81 -24.90
CA THR A 51 29.31 18.53 -26.29
C THR A 51 30.43 17.72 -26.94
N VAL A 52 30.32 17.43 -28.24
CA VAL A 52 31.42 16.86 -29.05
C VAL A 52 32.70 17.73 -29.06
N LYS A 53 32.61 19.02 -28.65
CA LYS A 53 33.75 19.93 -28.48
C LYS A 53 34.33 19.96 -27.05
N GLY A 54 33.85 19.10 -26.15
CA GLY A 54 34.28 19.04 -24.74
C GLY A 54 33.34 19.77 -23.78
N PHE A 55 33.83 20.05 -22.56
CA PHE A 55 33.05 20.69 -21.49
C PHE A 55 32.96 22.21 -21.67
N GLY A 56 31.74 22.74 -21.50
CA GLY A 56 31.48 24.17 -21.37
C GLY A 56 31.84 24.72 -19.98
N PRO A 57 31.62 26.03 -19.73
CA PRO A 57 31.89 26.66 -18.46
C PRO A 57 31.05 26.05 -17.32
N PRO A 58 31.60 25.94 -16.10
CA PRO A 58 30.84 25.52 -14.93
C PRO A 58 29.87 26.59 -14.45
N ILE A 59 28.73 26.14 -13.92
CA ILE A 59 27.92 26.91 -12.96
C ILE A 59 28.04 26.29 -11.57
N THR A 60 28.17 27.10 -10.53
CA THR A 60 28.28 26.66 -9.13
C THR A 60 27.19 27.30 -8.28
N THR A 61 26.49 26.50 -7.48
CA THR A 61 25.49 26.96 -6.50
C THR A 61 25.78 26.36 -5.12
N ARG A 62 25.24 26.98 -4.06
CA ARG A 62 25.31 26.47 -2.68
C ARG A 62 23.92 26.22 -2.12
N ILE A 63 23.73 25.05 -1.51
CA ILE A 63 22.45 24.61 -0.97
C ILE A 63 22.70 24.00 0.42
N ALA A 64 21.89 24.39 1.41
CA ALA A 64 21.94 23.81 2.75
C ALA A 64 20.86 22.75 2.93
N THR A 65 21.22 21.59 3.50
CA THR A 65 20.24 20.59 3.94
C THR A 65 19.56 21.03 5.24
N LYS A 66 18.32 20.58 5.43
CA LYS A 66 17.57 20.79 6.68
C LYS A 66 18.23 20.05 7.85
N ILE A 67 17.98 20.50 9.08
CA ILE A 67 18.49 19.82 10.27
C ILE A 67 17.68 18.55 10.56
N SER A 68 18.30 17.57 11.20
CA SER A 68 17.62 16.36 11.67
C SER A 68 17.30 16.47 13.17
N ALA A 69 16.51 15.53 13.68
CA ALA A 69 16.32 15.38 15.11
C ALA A 69 17.58 14.78 15.76
N PRO A 70 17.91 15.13 17.01
CA PRO A 70 18.98 14.47 17.76
C PRO A 70 18.81 12.95 17.78
N SER A 71 19.91 12.21 17.80
CA SER A 71 19.87 10.77 18.03
C SER A 71 19.84 10.51 19.53
N MET A 72 18.73 9.96 20.04
CA MET A 72 18.70 9.47 21.41
C MET A 72 19.55 8.18 21.49
N PRO A 73 20.36 8.00 22.54
CA PRO A 73 21.06 6.73 22.76
C PRO A 73 20.07 5.64 23.16
N GLU A 74 20.43 4.38 22.94
CA GLU A 74 19.63 3.23 23.40
C GLU A 74 19.50 3.25 24.94
N TYR A 75 18.29 3.00 25.42
CA TYR A 75 17.97 2.78 26.83
C TYR A 75 17.52 1.34 27.00
N ASP A 76 18.26 0.60 27.80
CA ASP A 76 17.87 -0.70 28.30
C ASP A 76 16.55 -0.53 29.06
N THR A 77 15.56 -1.39 28.84
CA THR A 77 14.24 -1.34 29.50
C THR A 77 14.29 -1.85 30.95
N ASP A 78 15.38 -1.55 31.64
CA ASP A 78 15.63 -1.92 33.02
C ASP A 78 14.82 -1.04 33.99
N SER A 79 14.61 -1.59 35.19
CA SER A 79 13.85 -0.96 36.26
C SER A 79 14.44 0.41 36.66
N PRO A 80 13.61 1.37 37.12
CA PRO A 80 14.13 2.64 37.63
C PRO A 80 15.15 2.42 38.74
N LEU A 81 16.19 3.27 38.80
CA LEU A 81 17.29 3.14 39.76
C LEU A 81 16.82 3.14 41.22
N ASN A 82 15.74 3.87 41.48
CA ASN A 82 15.04 3.90 42.75
C ASN A 82 13.61 4.42 42.51
N GLU A 83 12.64 3.88 43.24
CA GLU A 83 11.24 4.32 43.18
C GLU A 83 10.68 4.41 44.60
N THR A 84 10.09 5.57 44.94
CA THR A 84 9.33 5.77 46.17
C THR A 84 7.85 5.95 45.84
N ASP A 85 6.98 6.06 46.84
CA ASP A 85 5.56 6.39 46.67
C ASP A 85 5.32 7.61 45.74
N THR A 86 6.19 8.60 45.82
CA THR A 86 6.07 9.94 45.22
C THR A 86 7.13 10.28 44.18
N THR A 87 8.18 9.46 44.02
CA THR A 87 9.30 9.75 43.11
C THR A 87 9.75 8.53 42.32
N ILE A 88 10.40 8.77 41.18
CA ILE A 88 11.05 7.74 40.36
C ILE A 88 12.37 8.29 39.80
N THR A 89 13.46 7.55 39.99
CA THR A 89 14.80 7.96 39.55
C THR A 89 15.20 7.21 38.30
N VAL A 90 15.44 7.97 37.23
CA VAL A 90 15.79 7.47 35.89
C VAL A 90 17.19 7.93 35.50
N MET A 91 17.87 7.19 34.63
CA MET A 91 19.11 7.67 34.02
C MET A 91 18.80 8.57 32.84
N LEU A 92 19.52 9.69 32.72
CA LEU A 92 19.55 10.54 31.53
C LEU A 92 20.90 10.33 30.84
N LYS A 93 20.88 9.81 29.61
CA LYS A 93 22.04 9.70 28.71
C LYS A 93 21.99 10.87 27.70
N PRO A 94 23.08 11.62 27.44
CA PRO A 94 23.07 12.71 26.46
C PRO A 94 22.79 12.22 25.03
N ALA A 95 22.00 12.99 24.28
CA ALA A 95 21.72 12.73 22.87
C ALA A 95 22.86 13.22 21.97
N GLN A 96 23.07 12.50 20.86
CA GLN A 96 24.04 12.90 19.84
C GLN A 96 23.39 13.94 18.90
N SER A 97 24.14 15.00 18.57
CA SER A 97 23.72 15.97 17.55
C SER A 97 23.67 15.32 16.16
N ARG A 98 22.75 15.80 15.31
CA ARG A 98 22.58 15.31 13.94
C ARG A 98 22.27 16.45 12.97
N GLY A 99 23.31 17.17 12.59
CA GLY A 99 23.20 18.33 11.68
C GLY A 99 22.85 19.64 12.39
N ALA A 100 22.58 19.62 13.70
CA ALA A 100 22.67 20.80 14.54
C ALA A 100 22.88 20.38 16.01
N PRO A 101 23.61 21.16 16.82
CA PRO A 101 23.81 20.90 18.23
C PRO A 101 22.48 20.75 18.97
N VAL A 102 22.43 19.81 19.92
CA VAL A 102 21.31 19.74 20.86
C VAL A 102 21.22 21.08 21.57
N SER A 103 20.05 21.70 21.51
CA SER A 103 19.77 23.03 22.05
C SER A 103 19.20 22.95 23.46
N VAL A 104 18.38 21.92 23.73
CA VAL A 104 17.74 21.71 25.04
C VAL A 104 17.27 20.25 25.20
N TYR A 105 17.27 19.77 26.44
CA TYR A 105 16.65 18.52 26.87
C TYR A 105 15.43 18.80 27.75
N GLN A 106 14.40 17.97 27.65
CA GLN A 106 13.17 18.12 28.44
C GLN A 106 12.71 16.76 28.99
N LEU A 107 12.21 16.75 30.22
CA LEU A 107 11.51 15.60 30.81
C LEU A 107 10.01 15.87 30.83
N VAL A 108 9.24 14.88 30.38
CA VAL A 108 7.79 14.93 30.30
C VAL A 108 7.21 13.77 31.09
N VAL A 109 6.20 14.06 31.90
CA VAL A 109 5.46 13.10 32.71
C VAL A 109 4.05 13.01 32.13
N LYS A 110 3.67 11.83 31.67
CA LYS A 110 2.33 11.52 31.15
C LYS A 110 1.57 10.69 32.17
N GLU A 111 0.36 11.10 32.55
CA GLU A 111 -0.55 10.32 33.38
C GLU A 111 -1.26 9.26 32.52
N GLU A 112 -1.14 7.99 32.91
CA GLU A 112 -1.79 6.88 32.20
C GLU A 112 -3.23 6.70 32.70
N LYS A 113 -4.21 7.16 31.91
CA LYS A 113 -5.64 6.91 32.15
C LYS A 113 -5.97 5.45 31.82
N LEU A 114 -6.76 4.78 32.66
CA LEU A 114 -7.07 3.35 32.57
C LEU A 114 -8.06 3.03 31.43
N GLN A 115 -7.58 3.06 30.18
CA GLN A 115 -8.38 2.78 28.99
C GLN A 115 -8.55 1.28 28.74
N LYS A 116 -9.77 0.87 28.35
CA LYS A 116 -10.03 -0.48 27.82
C LYS A 116 -9.26 -0.65 26.51
N ALA A 117 -8.36 -1.64 26.47
CA ALA A 117 -7.38 -1.81 25.41
C ALA A 117 -7.98 -1.77 23.98
N ARG A 118 -7.69 -0.69 23.24
CA ARG A 118 -7.67 -0.72 21.77
C ARG A 118 -6.29 -1.20 21.33
N ARG A 119 -6.24 -2.26 20.51
CA ARG A 119 -4.98 -2.77 19.94
C ARG A 119 -4.57 -1.92 18.73
N ALA A 120 -4.03 -0.74 19.00
CA ALA A 120 -3.13 -0.03 18.10
C ALA A 120 -1.75 0.02 18.78
N ALA A 121 -0.67 -0.02 18.02
CA ALA A 121 0.65 0.25 18.58
C ALA A 121 0.76 1.77 18.79
N ASP A 122 0.98 2.21 20.03
CA ASP A 122 1.22 3.63 20.32
C ASP A 122 2.52 4.07 19.62
N ILE A 123 2.37 4.86 18.56
CA ILE A 123 3.47 5.64 17.99
C ILE A 123 3.91 6.61 19.09
N ILE A 124 5.19 6.60 19.45
CA ILE A 124 5.75 7.55 20.42
C ILE A 124 5.86 8.93 19.75
N GLU A 125 4.77 9.68 19.78
CA GLU A 125 4.75 11.08 19.34
C GLU A 125 5.39 11.98 20.41
N CYS A 126 6.39 12.76 20.01
CA CYS A 126 7.14 13.63 20.93
C CYS A 126 6.39 14.92 21.27
N PHE A 127 6.62 15.45 22.47
CA PHE A 127 5.83 16.53 23.03
C PHE A 127 6.32 17.90 22.51
N SER A 128 5.63 18.45 21.52
CA SER A 128 6.01 19.70 20.85
C SER A 128 5.56 20.96 21.58
N VAL A 129 4.45 20.90 22.32
CA VAL A 129 3.87 22.03 23.06
C VAL A 129 4.23 21.94 24.54
N PRO A 130 4.99 22.89 25.11
CA PRO A 130 5.34 22.87 26.53
C PRO A 130 4.13 23.18 27.42
N VAL A 131 3.75 22.22 28.27
CA VAL A 131 2.66 22.36 29.26
C VAL A 131 3.23 22.28 30.68
N SER A 132 3.01 23.32 31.49
CA SER A 132 3.40 23.30 32.91
C SER A 132 2.41 22.47 33.73
N TYR A 133 2.86 21.91 34.87
CA TYR A 133 1.99 21.10 35.76
C TYR A 133 0.67 21.80 36.12
N LYS A 134 0.73 23.10 36.46
CA LYS A 134 -0.46 23.89 36.80
C LYS A 134 -1.43 24.03 35.63
N ASN A 135 -0.89 24.18 34.41
CA ASN A 135 -1.71 24.35 33.21
C ASN A 135 -2.28 23.02 32.70
N ALA A 136 -1.64 21.88 33.01
CA ALA A 136 -2.11 20.57 32.58
C ALA A 136 -3.54 20.28 33.07
N SER A 137 -3.83 20.60 34.34
CA SER A 137 -5.17 20.45 34.91
C SER A 137 -6.22 21.40 34.31
N SER A 138 -5.84 22.62 33.92
CA SER A 138 -6.76 23.57 33.28
C SER A 138 -7.01 23.31 31.79
N LEU A 139 -6.16 22.51 31.14
CA LEU A 139 -6.22 22.20 29.70
C LEU A 139 -6.62 20.73 29.42
N ASP A 140 -6.98 19.95 30.45
CA ASP A 140 -7.10 18.46 30.44
C ASP A 140 -5.96 17.77 29.67
N SER A 141 -4.74 18.28 29.81
CA SER A 141 -3.57 17.68 29.19
C SER A 141 -3.22 16.38 29.93
N PRO A 142 -3.04 15.25 29.22
CA PRO A 142 -2.60 14.00 29.84
C PRO A 142 -1.11 14.04 30.24
N HIS A 143 -0.39 15.14 29.97
CA HIS A 143 1.03 15.26 30.26
C HIS A 143 1.42 16.67 30.73
N TYR A 144 2.54 16.75 31.44
CA TYR A 144 3.21 17.99 31.81
C TYR A 144 4.72 17.84 31.73
N PHE A 145 5.39 18.97 31.54
CA PHE A 145 6.85 19.07 31.52
C PHE A 145 7.33 19.26 32.95
N ALA A 146 8.16 18.32 33.42
CA ALA A 146 8.69 18.29 34.78
C ALA A 146 10.03 19.01 34.90
N ALA A 147 10.85 18.98 33.84
CA ALA A 147 12.11 19.68 33.80
C ALA A 147 12.55 20.06 32.39
N GLU A 148 13.32 21.14 32.30
CA GLU A 148 14.08 21.51 31.12
C GLU A 148 15.54 21.76 31.48
N LEU A 149 16.46 21.14 30.75
CA LEU A 149 17.89 21.11 31.01
C LEU A 149 18.67 21.60 29.79
N LYS A 150 19.60 22.54 29.99
CA LYS A 150 20.53 22.96 28.94
C LYS A 150 21.56 21.84 28.70
N PRO A 151 22.15 21.73 27.48
CA PRO A 151 23.14 20.69 27.18
C PRO A 151 24.33 20.64 28.15
N ILE A 152 24.79 21.80 28.61
CA ILE A 152 25.87 21.93 29.61
C ILE A 152 25.51 21.30 30.98
N ASN A 153 24.23 21.09 31.28
CA ASN A 153 23.76 20.44 32.50
C ASN A 153 23.62 18.91 32.34
N LEU A 154 23.89 18.36 31.16
CA LEU A 154 23.93 16.92 30.88
C LEU A 154 25.12 16.59 29.94
N PRO A 155 26.38 16.78 30.39
CA PRO A 155 27.56 16.48 29.57
C PRO A 155 27.88 14.98 29.51
N VAL A 156 27.41 14.21 30.50
CA VAL A 156 27.61 12.76 30.64
C VAL A 156 26.32 12.13 31.18
N THR A 157 26.23 10.80 31.15
CA THR A 157 25.10 10.07 31.74
C THR A 157 25.00 10.33 33.24
N GLN A 158 23.83 10.74 33.73
CA GLN A 158 23.60 11.03 35.16
C GLN A 158 22.16 10.68 35.59
N PRO A 159 21.92 10.37 36.88
CA PRO A 159 20.58 10.12 37.38
C PRO A 159 19.76 11.41 37.51
N PHE A 160 18.45 11.31 37.32
CA PHE A 160 17.47 12.36 37.55
C PHE A 160 16.24 11.80 38.27
N THR A 161 15.79 12.45 39.33
CA THR A 161 14.61 12.04 40.11
C THR A 161 13.39 12.86 39.69
N VAL A 162 12.41 12.21 39.07
CA VAL A 162 11.09 12.78 38.80
C VAL A 162 10.24 12.73 40.07
N GLY A 163 9.49 13.80 40.35
CA GLY A 163 8.69 13.95 41.57
C GLY A 163 9.42 14.62 42.74
N ASP A 164 10.65 15.11 42.55
CA ASP A 164 11.50 15.62 43.64
C ASP A 164 11.09 17.00 44.22
N ASN A 165 9.96 17.54 43.76
CA ASN A 165 9.37 18.81 44.16
C ASN A 165 10.20 20.06 43.84
N LYS A 166 11.25 19.96 43.01
CA LYS A 166 12.06 21.12 42.59
C LYS A 166 11.55 21.74 41.29
N THR A 167 12.09 22.91 40.94
CA THR A 167 11.78 23.62 39.69
C THR A 167 13.03 23.69 38.81
N TYR A 168 12.91 23.23 37.57
CA TYR A 168 14.00 23.13 36.59
C TYR A 168 13.69 23.99 35.37
N ASN A 169 14.42 25.10 35.22
CA ASN A 169 14.27 26.10 34.15
C ASN A 169 12.81 26.55 33.91
N GLY A 170 12.03 26.73 34.98
CA GLY A 170 10.63 27.19 34.94
C GLY A 170 9.57 26.08 35.04
N TYR A 171 9.96 24.81 34.88
CA TYR A 171 9.06 23.66 35.02
C TYR A 171 9.12 23.08 36.43
N TRP A 172 7.96 22.85 37.06
CA TRP A 172 7.88 22.28 38.41
C TRP A 172 7.74 20.75 38.33
N ASN A 173 8.70 20.05 38.92
CA ASN A 173 8.78 18.59 39.03
C ASN A 173 7.90 18.11 40.20
N ALA A 174 6.58 18.28 40.04
CA ALA A 174 5.61 18.00 41.10
C ALA A 174 5.67 16.53 41.58
N PRO A 175 5.55 16.26 42.89
CA PRO A 175 5.46 14.90 43.43
C PRO A 175 4.41 14.05 42.71
N LEU A 176 4.79 12.81 42.39
CA LEU A 176 3.90 11.86 41.73
C LEU A 176 2.87 11.33 42.75
N SER A 177 1.63 11.12 42.32
CA SER A 177 0.62 10.53 43.21
C SER A 177 0.79 9.01 43.28
N PRO A 178 0.85 8.39 44.47
CA PRO A 178 0.95 6.93 44.61
C PRO A 178 -0.31 6.20 44.09
N LEU A 179 -1.42 6.92 43.89
CA LEU A 179 -2.70 6.40 43.39
C LEU A 179 -2.83 6.47 41.85
N LYS A 180 -1.79 6.91 41.13
CA LYS A 180 -1.81 7.13 39.68
C LYS A 180 -0.61 6.44 39.02
N SER A 181 -0.80 6.02 37.76
CA SER A 181 0.26 5.48 36.92
C SER A 181 0.82 6.57 36.01
N TYR A 182 2.14 6.60 35.81
CA TYR A 182 2.81 7.62 35.01
C TYR A 182 3.85 7.03 34.06
N SER A 183 3.85 7.44 32.79
CA SER A 183 4.96 7.20 31.86
C SER A 183 5.91 8.40 31.86
N ILE A 184 7.20 8.12 32.02
CA ILE A 184 8.27 9.11 32.05
C ILE A 184 8.97 9.14 30.69
N TYR A 185 9.00 10.31 30.06
CA TYR A 185 9.66 10.53 28.77
C TYR A 185 10.79 11.53 28.88
N PHE A 186 11.81 11.35 28.06
CA PHE A 186 12.94 12.25 27.92
C PHE A 186 13.13 12.57 26.45
N GLN A 187 13.27 13.87 26.14
CA GLN A 187 13.36 14.35 24.76
C GLN A 187 14.48 15.37 24.58
N ALA A 188 15.12 15.32 23.40
CA ALA A 188 16.17 16.22 22.99
C ALA A 188 15.73 17.02 21.75
N LEU A 189 16.05 18.32 21.76
CA LEU A 189 15.65 19.25 20.71
C LEU A 189 16.87 19.92 20.09
N SER A 190 16.93 19.98 18.75
CA SER A 190 17.86 20.85 18.01
C SER A 190 17.08 21.99 17.36
N LYS A 191 17.58 23.23 17.54
CA LYS A 191 17.00 24.47 16.99
C LYS A 191 18.06 25.22 16.19
N ALA A 192 17.88 25.35 14.88
CA ALA A 192 18.76 26.13 14.02
C ALA A 192 18.02 26.60 12.75
N ASN A 193 18.41 27.74 12.20
CA ASN A 193 17.83 28.32 10.97
C ASN A 193 16.29 28.45 10.97
N GLY A 194 15.68 28.67 12.15
CA GLY A 194 14.22 28.74 12.31
C GLY A 194 13.52 27.38 12.35
N GLU A 195 14.22 26.26 12.12
CA GLU A 195 13.69 24.92 12.29
C GLU A 195 13.89 24.41 13.73
N THR A 196 12.93 23.63 14.23
CA THR A 196 13.05 22.86 15.47
C THR A 196 12.80 21.38 15.14
N LYS A 197 13.66 20.49 15.63
CA LYS A 197 13.51 19.04 15.52
C LYS A 197 13.62 18.41 16.90
N ILE A 198 12.76 17.41 17.17
CA ILE A 198 12.60 16.76 18.47
C ILE A 198 12.74 15.25 18.28
N ASN A 199 13.44 14.58 19.19
CA ASN A 199 13.41 13.13 19.34
C ASN A 199 13.19 12.79 20.83
N CYS A 200 12.51 11.69 21.13
CA CYS A 200 12.09 11.34 22.47
C CYS A 200 12.08 9.83 22.72
N VAL A 201 12.22 9.44 23.98
CA VAL A 201 12.25 8.06 24.45
C VAL A 201 11.50 7.95 25.78
N ARG A 202 10.75 6.87 25.97
CA ARG A 202 10.15 6.53 27.27
C ARG A 202 11.21 5.87 28.15
N LEU A 203 11.55 6.50 29.27
CA LEU A 203 12.56 6.02 30.21
C LEU A 203 12.04 4.98 31.20
N ALA A 204 10.83 5.18 31.73
CA ALA A 204 10.25 4.32 32.75
C ALA A 204 8.72 4.47 32.81
N THR A 205 8.06 3.54 33.51
CA THR A 205 6.65 3.66 33.92
C THR A 205 6.57 3.49 35.43
N LYS A 206 6.07 4.49 36.15
CA LYS A 206 5.76 4.41 37.58
C LYS A 206 4.37 3.80 37.76
N GLY A 207 4.26 2.68 38.48
CA GLY A 207 2.98 2.02 38.78
C GLY A 207 2.25 2.64 39.97
N MET A 208 0.99 2.23 40.17
CA MET A 208 0.23 2.53 41.38
C MET A 208 0.79 1.72 42.57
N TRP A 209 1.04 2.38 43.70
CA TRP A 209 1.72 1.77 44.84
C TRP A 209 0.75 0.96 45.71
N ASN A 210 0.84 -0.36 45.67
CA ASN A 210 0.07 -1.27 46.54
C ASN A 210 0.89 -1.67 47.77
N SER A 211 0.45 -1.27 48.95
CA SER A 211 1.16 -1.40 50.25
C SER A 211 1.32 -2.83 50.81
N ASN A 212 1.24 -3.87 49.98
CA ASN A 212 1.22 -5.28 50.39
C ASN A 212 2.36 -6.10 49.74
N ALA A 213 3.60 -5.61 49.85
CA ALA A 213 4.80 -6.34 49.44
C ALA A 213 5.85 -6.32 50.56
N VAL A 214 5.69 -7.23 51.53
CA VAL A 214 6.78 -7.68 52.40
C VAL A 214 7.44 -8.85 51.69
N GLU A 215 8.72 -8.74 51.34
CA GLU A 215 9.51 -9.90 50.94
C GLU A 215 9.67 -10.87 52.11
N PRO A 216 9.58 -12.18 51.84
CA PRO A 216 10.61 -13.06 52.36
C PRO A 216 11.25 -13.91 51.27
N GLU A 217 12.57 -13.97 51.38
CA GLU A 217 13.58 -14.90 50.88
C GLU A 217 13.22 -16.06 49.93
N LYS A 218 14.17 -16.31 49.02
CA LYS A 218 14.32 -17.56 48.25
C LYS A 218 14.04 -18.82 49.07
N GLN A 219 12.96 -19.53 48.74
CA GLN A 219 12.98 -21.00 48.77
C GLN A 219 12.14 -21.61 47.64
N VAL A 220 12.62 -22.73 47.13
CA VAL A 220 12.04 -23.47 46.00
C VAL A 220 10.72 -24.16 46.41
N ASP A 221 9.81 -24.31 45.44
CA ASP A 221 8.73 -25.33 45.34
C ASP A 221 7.26 -24.88 45.34
N SER A 222 6.86 -24.17 44.27
CA SER A 222 5.44 -23.96 43.88
C SER A 222 5.13 -24.29 42.42
N THR A 223 6.08 -24.07 41.50
CA THR A 223 5.92 -24.30 40.05
C THR A 223 5.53 -25.74 39.70
N VAL A 224 6.06 -26.73 40.44
CA VAL A 224 5.77 -28.15 40.26
C VAL A 224 4.31 -28.49 40.62
N LYS A 225 3.74 -27.81 41.62
CA LYS A 225 2.37 -28.04 42.10
C LYS A 225 1.32 -27.44 41.16
N MET A 226 1.54 -26.23 40.64
CA MET A 226 0.66 -25.63 39.63
C MET A 226 0.70 -26.38 38.28
N ALA A 227 1.87 -26.84 37.84
CA ALA A 227 1.98 -27.66 36.63
C ALA A 227 1.17 -28.97 36.73
N GLY A 228 1.20 -29.65 37.89
CA GLY A 228 0.39 -30.84 38.14
C GLY A 228 -1.12 -30.58 38.11
N VAL A 229 -1.59 -29.45 38.66
CA VAL A 229 -3.02 -29.07 38.63
C VAL A 229 -3.49 -28.71 37.22
N ILE A 230 -2.68 -27.98 36.44
CA ILE A 230 -3.01 -27.62 35.05
C ILE A 230 -3.01 -28.87 34.15
N ALA A 231 -2.04 -29.78 34.30
CA ALA A 231 -2.02 -31.05 33.59
C ALA A 231 -3.22 -31.95 33.98
N GLY A 232 -3.59 -31.98 35.27
CA GLY A 232 -4.77 -32.70 35.76
C GLY A 232 -6.09 -32.16 35.20
N LEU A 233 -6.25 -30.83 35.15
CA LEU A 233 -7.41 -30.17 34.53
C LEU A 233 -7.49 -30.42 33.03
N LEU A 234 -6.36 -30.35 32.30
CA LEU A 234 -6.32 -30.69 30.87
C LEU A 234 -6.70 -32.15 30.62
N MET A 235 -6.16 -33.10 31.39
CA MET A 235 -6.57 -34.51 31.35
C MET A 235 -8.07 -34.68 31.62
N PHE A 236 -8.62 -33.99 32.63
CA PHE A 236 -10.04 -34.07 32.96
C PHE A 236 -10.94 -33.51 31.85
N VAL A 237 -10.54 -32.41 31.21
CA VAL A 237 -11.25 -31.83 30.05
C VAL A 237 -11.17 -32.75 28.83
N ILE A 238 -10.02 -33.38 28.56
CA ILE A 238 -9.87 -34.36 27.47
C ILE A 238 -10.74 -35.60 27.73
N ILE A 239 -10.80 -36.10 28.97
CA ILE A 239 -11.67 -37.21 29.37
C ILE A 239 -13.15 -36.83 29.24
N LEU A 240 -13.54 -35.61 29.64
CA LEU A 240 -14.90 -35.09 29.46
C LEU A 240 -15.29 -34.93 27.98
N LEU A 241 -14.38 -34.47 27.12
CA LEU A 241 -14.59 -34.39 25.68
C LEU A 241 -14.72 -35.79 25.07
N GLY A 242 -13.90 -36.76 25.50
CA GLY A 242 -14.03 -38.17 25.12
C GLY A 242 -15.36 -38.80 25.59
N ALA A 243 -15.81 -38.49 26.81
CA ALA A 243 -17.10 -38.90 27.34
C ALA A 243 -18.26 -38.25 26.55
N MET A 244 -18.19 -36.97 26.24
CA MET A 244 -19.18 -36.28 25.40
C MET A 244 -19.21 -36.84 23.97
N LEU A 245 -18.07 -37.14 23.36
CA LEU A 245 -18.00 -37.74 22.02
C LEU A 245 -18.54 -39.19 22.02
N THR A 246 -18.26 -39.98 23.06
CA THR A 246 -18.82 -41.33 23.20
C THR A 246 -20.32 -41.32 23.55
N ILE A 247 -20.82 -40.34 24.31
CA ILE A 247 -22.26 -40.12 24.54
C ILE A 247 -22.95 -39.64 23.25
N LYS A 248 -22.32 -38.76 22.47
CA LYS A 248 -22.86 -38.29 21.17
C LYS A 248 -22.89 -39.42 20.14
N ARG A 249 -21.83 -40.26 20.08
CA ARG A 249 -21.82 -41.51 19.31
C ARG A 249 -22.85 -42.54 19.81
N ARG A 250 -23.03 -42.71 21.13
CA ARG A 250 -24.07 -43.60 21.69
C ARG A 250 -25.48 -43.10 21.40
N LYS A 251 -25.74 -41.78 21.39
CA LYS A 251 -27.03 -41.21 20.94
C LYS A 251 -27.27 -41.41 19.45
N LEU A 252 -26.24 -41.27 18.60
CA LEU A 252 -26.35 -41.58 17.16
C LEU A 252 -26.61 -43.07 16.92
N ALA A 253 -25.88 -43.95 17.60
CA ALA A 253 -26.04 -45.40 17.50
C ALA A 253 -27.40 -45.88 18.04
N LYS A 254 -27.97 -45.23 19.07
CA LYS A 254 -29.35 -45.53 19.50
C LYS A 254 -30.37 -45.14 18.42
N LYS A 255 -30.19 -43.98 17.77
CA LYS A 255 -31.06 -43.55 16.65
C LYS A 255 -30.93 -44.41 15.39
N GLN A 256 -29.76 -45.01 15.12
CA GLN A 256 -29.59 -45.95 14.00
C GLN A 256 -30.08 -47.38 14.32
N LYS A 257 -30.18 -47.78 15.60
CA LYS A 257 -30.63 -49.13 15.96
C LYS A 257 -32.15 -49.27 16.09
N GLU A 258 -32.89 -48.16 16.22
CA GLU A 258 -34.36 -48.14 16.15
C GLU A 258 -34.91 -48.33 14.72
N THR A 259 -34.07 -48.24 13.68
CA THR A 259 -34.45 -48.47 12.27
C THR A 259 -34.18 -49.90 11.79
N GLN A 260 -33.67 -50.81 12.64
CA GLN A 260 -33.21 -52.13 12.15
C GLN A 260 -33.30 -53.29 13.17
N THR A 261 -34.37 -53.40 13.98
CA THR A 261 -34.82 -54.70 14.57
C THR A 261 -36.17 -54.59 15.33
N SER A 262 -37.30 -54.58 14.60
CA SER A 262 -38.63 -54.98 15.09
C SER A 262 -39.57 -55.08 13.87
N THR A 263 -40.23 -56.19 13.53
CA THR A 263 -40.24 -57.54 14.15
C THR A 263 -40.66 -58.59 13.09
N GLN A 264 -40.36 -59.86 13.37
CA GLN A 264 -40.93 -61.14 12.86
C GLN A 264 -42.18 -61.07 11.95
N ARG A 265 -42.39 -61.89 10.91
CA ARG A 265 -41.88 -63.24 10.53
C ARG A 265 -42.14 -64.37 11.55
N GLU A 266 -43.40 -64.83 11.61
CA GLU A 266 -43.93 -66.18 11.94
C GLU A 266 -45.48 -66.08 11.92
N MET A 267 -46.33 -67.01 11.46
CA MET A 267 -46.25 -68.30 10.74
C MET A 267 -47.43 -68.39 9.73
N GLY A 268 -47.47 -69.38 8.83
CA GLY A 268 -48.69 -69.78 8.08
C GLY A 268 -49.55 -70.82 8.83
N PRO A 269 -50.48 -71.57 8.19
CA PRO A 269 -50.75 -71.63 6.73
C PRO A 269 -52.23 -71.88 6.27
N VAL A 270 -52.44 -72.01 4.94
CA VAL A 270 -53.46 -72.82 4.20
C VAL A 270 -54.95 -72.39 4.08
N ALA A 271 -55.40 -72.38 2.80
CA ALA A 271 -56.73 -72.71 2.22
C ALA A 271 -57.87 -71.68 1.94
N THR A 272 -58.27 -71.71 0.65
CA THR A 272 -59.63 -71.65 0.04
C THR A 272 -60.45 -70.35 -0.13
N SER A 273 -60.60 -70.01 -1.43
CA SER A 273 -61.81 -69.60 -2.18
C SER A 273 -62.42 -68.19 -2.14
N ASP A 274 -62.69 -67.76 -3.39
CA ASP A 274 -63.84 -66.99 -3.89
C ASP A 274 -63.94 -65.45 -3.79
N LYS A 275 -63.58 -64.85 -4.94
CA LYS A 275 -64.44 -63.99 -5.79
C LYS A 275 -64.57 -62.47 -5.54
N THR A 276 -64.13 -61.78 -6.60
CA THR A 276 -64.78 -60.67 -7.34
C THR A 276 -64.61 -59.21 -6.91
N SER A 277 -64.37 -58.41 -7.97
CA SER A 277 -64.71 -56.99 -8.17
C SER A 277 -63.57 -55.95 -8.17
N THR A 278 -63.01 -55.78 -9.37
CA THR A 278 -62.85 -54.48 -10.07
C THR A 278 -62.15 -53.30 -9.37
N LYS A 279 -60.88 -53.01 -9.74
CA LYS A 279 -60.53 -52.01 -10.78
C LYS A 279 -59.00 -51.79 -10.90
N LEU A 280 -58.55 -51.72 -12.16
CA LEU A 280 -57.39 -50.97 -12.69
C LEU A 280 -55.98 -51.20 -12.06
N SER A 281 -55.09 -51.75 -12.89
CA SER A 281 -53.62 -51.74 -12.78
C SER A 281 -53.07 -50.36 -12.40
N ALA A 282 -52.17 -50.24 -11.41
CA ALA A 282 -50.71 -50.47 -11.52
C ALA A 282 -50.06 -49.58 -12.61
N VAL A 283 -48.95 -48.87 -12.36
CA VAL A 283 -47.67 -49.34 -11.79
C VAL A 283 -46.88 -48.17 -11.14
N HIS A 284 -46.10 -48.47 -10.09
CA HIS A 284 -45.04 -47.67 -9.42
C HIS A 284 -45.28 -46.16 -9.14
N ASN A 285 -45.52 -45.86 -7.86
CA ASN A 285 -45.14 -44.61 -7.21
C ASN A 285 -44.32 -44.94 -5.94
N GLU A 286 -43.19 -44.27 -5.75
CA GLU A 286 -42.64 -43.85 -4.45
C GLU A 286 -41.91 -42.53 -4.73
N GLU A 287 -42.21 -41.50 -3.95
CA GLU A 287 -41.81 -40.13 -4.23
C GLU A 287 -40.38 -39.84 -3.75
N ALA A 288 -39.51 -39.45 -4.68
CA ALA A 288 -38.35 -38.64 -4.30
C ALA A 288 -38.83 -37.21 -4.01
N PHE A 289 -38.54 -36.68 -2.82
CA PHE A 289 -38.77 -35.27 -2.52
C PHE A 289 -37.87 -34.39 -3.39
N SER A 290 -38.43 -33.91 -4.50
CA SER A 290 -37.77 -33.05 -5.47
C SER A 290 -37.55 -31.66 -4.89
N SER A 291 -36.29 -31.21 -4.86
CA SER A 291 -35.97 -29.79 -4.79
C SER A 291 -36.14 -29.19 -6.18
N SER A 292 -37.22 -28.43 -6.40
CA SER A 292 -37.45 -27.74 -7.67
C SER A 292 -36.46 -26.58 -7.84
N CYS A 293 -35.39 -26.81 -8.61
CA CYS A 293 -34.72 -25.73 -9.31
C CYS A 293 -35.71 -25.17 -10.34
N GLN A 294 -36.21 -23.96 -10.12
CA GLN A 294 -36.85 -23.19 -11.18
C GLN A 294 -35.80 -22.36 -11.89
N ASP A 295 -35.65 -22.58 -13.19
CA ASP A 295 -34.85 -21.74 -14.06
C ASP A 295 -35.38 -20.29 -14.04
N VAL A 296 -34.47 -19.33 -13.86
CA VAL A 296 -34.69 -17.92 -14.21
C VAL A 296 -33.62 -17.48 -15.20
N ASN A 297 -33.73 -18.02 -16.41
CA ASN A 297 -33.08 -17.47 -17.59
C ASN A 297 -33.71 -16.10 -17.91
N GLY A 298 -33.04 -15.03 -17.51
CA GLY A 298 -33.52 -13.65 -17.61
C GLY A 298 -32.60 -12.70 -18.40
N PHE A 299 -31.70 -13.21 -19.26
CA PHE A 299 -30.83 -12.37 -20.07
C PHE A 299 -31.61 -11.68 -21.21
N SER A 300 -32.00 -10.42 -20.97
CA SER A 300 -32.57 -9.56 -22.00
C SER A 300 -31.50 -9.12 -22.99
N LYS A 301 -31.83 -9.24 -24.28
CA LYS A 301 -30.93 -9.01 -25.43
C LYS A 301 -30.35 -7.59 -25.44
N PHE A 302 -29.04 -7.47 -25.56
CA PHE A 302 -28.41 -6.24 -26.03
C PHE A 302 -28.38 -6.21 -27.56
N ASN A 303 -29.31 -5.47 -28.17
CA ASN A 303 -29.15 -5.00 -29.54
C ASN A 303 -28.34 -3.69 -29.52
N LEU A 304 -27.14 -3.70 -30.10
CA LEU A 304 -26.42 -2.49 -30.48
C LEU A 304 -26.46 -2.40 -32.00
N LEU A 305 -27.49 -1.71 -32.51
CA LEU A 305 -27.51 -1.27 -33.90
C LEU A 305 -26.51 -0.12 -34.05
N ALA A 306 -25.72 -0.14 -35.13
CA ALA A 306 -24.96 1.01 -35.56
C ALA A 306 -25.93 2.18 -35.84
N MET A 307 -25.54 3.38 -35.42
CA MET A 307 -26.20 4.62 -35.82
C MET A 307 -25.18 5.53 -36.47
N ASP A 308 -25.53 5.96 -37.67
CA ASP A 308 -24.67 6.66 -38.61
C ASP A 308 -24.54 8.15 -38.27
N MET A 309 -23.46 8.78 -38.73
CA MET A 309 -23.18 10.20 -38.48
C MET A 309 -23.95 11.11 -39.44
N THR A 310 -25.00 11.79 -38.96
CA THR A 310 -25.44 13.09 -39.53
C THR A 310 -26.08 13.98 -38.45
N PRO A 311 -25.92 15.32 -38.53
CA PRO A 311 -26.43 16.25 -37.53
C PRO A 311 -27.90 16.61 -37.78
N LEU A 312 -28.71 16.67 -36.72
CA LEU A 312 -30.06 17.24 -36.76
C LEU A 312 -30.13 18.51 -35.93
N GLU A 313 -30.51 19.61 -36.57
CA GLU A 313 -30.82 20.86 -35.90
C GLU A 313 -32.03 20.71 -34.98
N SER A 314 -31.96 21.24 -33.76
CA SER A 314 -33.15 21.59 -32.99
C SER A 314 -32.97 22.97 -32.35
N SER A 315 -34.08 23.70 -32.30
CA SER A 315 -34.08 25.16 -32.19
C SER A 315 -34.49 25.65 -30.81
N GLY A 316 -33.98 26.83 -30.45
CA GLY A 316 -34.70 27.76 -29.59
C GLY A 316 -34.39 27.72 -28.10
N PHE A 317 -33.29 28.37 -27.70
CA PHE A 317 -33.29 29.19 -26.47
C PHE A 317 -32.68 30.57 -26.73
N LEU A 318 -33.10 31.54 -25.92
CA LEU A 318 -33.07 32.97 -26.23
C LEU A 318 -31.67 33.60 -26.26
N LYS A 319 -31.42 34.46 -27.26
CA LYS A 319 -30.30 35.40 -27.26
C LYS A 319 -30.59 36.56 -26.31
N GLY A 320 -29.67 36.83 -25.39
CA GLY A 320 -29.54 38.09 -24.66
C GLY A 320 -28.08 38.56 -24.70
N PRO A 321 -27.77 39.74 -25.26
CA PRO A 321 -26.39 40.22 -25.36
C PRO A 321 -25.95 40.97 -24.08
N ILE A 322 -24.70 40.78 -23.66
CA ILE A 322 -24.03 41.68 -22.70
C ILE A 322 -22.77 42.25 -23.39
N PRO A 323 -22.52 43.57 -23.35
CA PRO A 323 -21.53 44.20 -24.24
C PRO A 323 -20.11 44.24 -23.64
N MET A 324 -19.12 44.18 -24.53
CA MET A 324 -17.74 44.60 -24.22
C MET A 324 -17.64 46.13 -24.14
N GLY A 325 -17.15 46.64 -23.00
CA GLY A 325 -16.60 48.00 -22.83
C GLY A 325 -15.40 47.92 -21.88
N THR A 326 -14.14 48.03 -22.33
CA THR A 326 -13.42 49.24 -22.82
C THR A 326 -12.98 50.21 -21.72
N MET A 327 -11.75 50.04 -21.21
CA MET A 327 -10.77 51.13 -20.90
C MET A 327 -9.41 50.46 -20.60
N LEU A 328 -8.36 50.48 -21.44
CA LEU A 328 -7.54 51.54 -22.03
C LEU A 328 -6.36 52.03 -21.14
N ARG A 329 -5.16 51.50 -21.45
CA ARG A 329 -3.78 52.08 -21.45
C ARG A 329 -3.23 52.94 -20.29
N ILE A 330 -1.92 52.77 -20.05
CA ILE A 330 -0.80 53.78 -20.00
C ILE A 330 0.45 53.01 -19.50
N TRP A 331 1.71 53.10 -20.02
CA TRP A 331 2.45 53.76 -21.12
C TRP A 331 3.49 52.74 -21.69
N GLY A 332 4.10 52.85 -22.88
CA GLY A 332 5.13 53.82 -23.33
C GLY A 332 6.53 53.34 -22.86
N GLU A 333 7.59 53.15 -23.66
CA GLU A 333 8.15 53.83 -24.85
C GLU A 333 8.66 52.77 -25.89
N THR A 334 8.70 52.93 -27.21
CA THR A 334 9.48 53.87 -28.08
C THR A 334 11.00 53.73 -27.88
N ALA A 335 11.88 53.59 -28.87
CA ALA A 335 11.78 53.63 -30.34
C ALA A 335 12.43 52.36 -30.97
N LEU A 336 12.88 52.24 -32.23
CA LEU A 336 13.01 53.11 -33.41
C LEU A 336 12.96 52.21 -34.69
N GLN A 337 13.16 52.77 -35.89
CA GLN A 337 13.30 52.07 -37.17
C GLN A 337 14.25 52.82 -38.13
N THR A 338 14.53 52.20 -39.28
CA THR A 338 14.87 52.76 -40.62
C THR A 338 16.30 52.45 -41.13
N PRO A 339 16.59 52.50 -42.45
CA PRO A 339 16.33 51.39 -43.40
C PRO A 339 17.51 51.14 -44.39
N PHE A 340 17.23 50.72 -45.65
CA PHE A 340 18.15 50.45 -46.80
C PHE A 340 18.85 49.07 -46.81
N ARG A 341 19.07 48.40 -47.96
CA ARG A 341 18.52 48.54 -49.34
C ARG A 341 18.51 47.14 -50.01
N ARG A 342 17.73 47.01 -51.07
CA ARG A 342 17.64 45.82 -51.95
C ARG A 342 18.70 45.94 -53.07
N ASP A 343 19.26 44.81 -53.49
CA ASP A 343 19.73 44.53 -54.87
C ASP A 343 19.47 43.05 -55.18
N THR A 344 19.39 42.69 -56.47
CA THR A 344 18.71 41.49 -56.99
C THR A 344 19.61 40.57 -57.81
N ASP A 345 19.02 39.42 -58.21
CA ASP A 345 19.48 38.46 -59.24
C ASP A 345 20.57 37.46 -58.76
N THR A 346 20.56 36.17 -59.12
CA THR A 346 19.76 35.41 -60.12
C THR A 346 19.16 34.09 -59.58
N ASP A 347 18.24 33.54 -60.37
CA ASP A 347 17.42 32.34 -60.19
C ASP A 347 18.19 30.99 -60.22
N GLU A 348 17.78 30.04 -59.36
CA GLU A 348 17.72 28.59 -59.67
C GLU A 348 17.03 27.82 -58.51
N GLY A 349 16.03 27.01 -58.84
CA GLY A 349 15.18 26.35 -57.83
C GLY A 349 15.71 25.01 -57.32
N MET A 350 15.66 24.79 -55.99
CA MET A 350 15.76 23.45 -55.40
C MET A 350 14.72 23.21 -54.31
N ALA A 351 14.07 22.05 -54.39
CA ALA A 351 13.17 21.53 -53.36
C ALA A 351 13.94 21.14 -52.10
N GLN A 352 13.25 21.08 -50.95
CA GLN A 352 13.83 20.58 -49.71
C GLN A 352 14.23 19.11 -49.81
N PRO A 353 15.49 18.73 -49.49
CA PRO A 353 15.86 17.35 -49.30
C PRO A 353 15.66 16.94 -47.84
N THR A 354 14.79 15.95 -47.62
CA THR A 354 14.75 15.14 -46.39
C THR A 354 16.13 14.53 -46.15
N LEU A 355 16.76 14.81 -45.00
CA LEU A 355 18.04 14.21 -44.63
C LEU A 355 17.88 13.24 -43.45
N THR A 356 17.64 11.99 -43.84
CA THR A 356 17.89 10.77 -43.07
C THR A 356 19.32 10.78 -42.49
N ILE A 357 19.46 10.60 -41.18
CA ILE A 357 20.77 10.37 -40.56
C ILE A 357 21.13 8.90 -40.71
N GLN A 358 22.19 8.63 -41.47
CA GLN A 358 22.75 7.29 -41.63
C GLN A 358 23.34 6.78 -40.31
N THR A 359 22.98 5.56 -39.94
CA THR A 359 23.71 4.77 -38.94
C THR A 359 25.01 4.24 -39.54
N HIS A 360 26.06 4.12 -38.73
CA HIS A 360 27.28 3.40 -39.07
C HIS A 360 27.53 2.27 -38.06
N PRO A 361 28.11 1.14 -38.49
CA PRO A 361 27.75 -0.15 -37.93
C PRO A 361 28.59 -0.51 -36.69
N TYR A 362 27.92 -0.95 -35.64
CA TYR A 362 28.57 -1.67 -34.54
C TYR A 362 28.37 -3.17 -34.74
N ARG A 363 29.48 -3.92 -34.60
CA ARG A 363 29.62 -5.38 -34.70
C ARG A 363 28.32 -6.19 -34.52
N SER A 364 28.05 -7.06 -35.50
CA SER A 364 27.08 -8.15 -35.37
C SER A 364 27.52 -9.14 -34.27
N CYS A 365 26.79 -9.15 -33.17
CA CYS A 365 26.50 -10.41 -32.48
C CYS A 365 25.18 -10.93 -33.06
N GLU A 366 25.11 -12.22 -33.39
CA GLU A 366 23.90 -12.80 -33.97
C GLU A 366 22.73 -12.70 -32.98
N PRO A 367 21.52 -12.32 -33.43
CA PRO A 367 20.35 -12.37 -32.58
C PRO A 367 20.03 -13.83 -32.27
N VAL A 368 20.01 -14.19 -30.99
CA VAL A 368 19.45 -15.48 -30.55
C VAL A 368 17.94 -15.39 -30.75
N GLU A 369 17.48 -15.93 -31.88
CA GLU A 369 16.08 -15.96 -32.26
C GLU A 369 15.28 -16.79 -31.25
N MET A 370 14.32 -16.16 -30.57
CA MET A 370 13.43 -16.83 -29.61
C MET A 370 12.50 -17.77 -30.40
N SER A 371 12.90 -19.02 -30.52
CA SER A 371 12.23 -20.01 -31.37
C SER A 371 10.97 -20.57 -30.71
N TYR A 372 9.86 -19.83 -30.87
CA TYR A 372 8.53 -20.27 -30.44
C TYR A 372 8.10 -21.57 -31.18
N PRO A 373 7.70 -22.64 -30.47
CA PRO A 373 7.10 -23.81 -31.08
C PRO A 373 5.77 -23.44 -31.75
N ARG A 374 5.69 -23.57 -33.09
CA ARG A 374 4.45 -23.34 -33.85
C ARG A 374 3.43 -24.45 -33.57
N GLY A 375 2.54 -24.22 -32.62
CA GLY A 375 1.40 -25.09 -32.33
C GLY A 375 0.23 -24.32 -31.75
N GLN A 376 -0.60 -23.71 -32.61
CA GLN A 376 -1.90 -23.07 -32.28
C GLN A 376 -1.91 -22.25 -30.97
N PHE A 377 -1.20 -21.12 -30.96
CA PHE A 377 -1.31 -20.12 -29.90
C PHE A 377 -1.90 -18.82 -30.45
N GLN A 378 -2.61 -18.08 -29.60
CA GLN A 378 -3.18 -16.79 -29.98
C GLN A 378 -2.06 -15.79 -30.34
N PRO A 379 -2.26 -14.95 -31.37
CA PRO A 379 -1.31 -13.89 -31.72
C PRO A 379 -1.41 -12.72 -30.73
N ALA A 380 -0.29 -12.00 -30.55
CA ALA A 380 -0.28 -10.76 -29.79
C ALA A 380 -1.31 -9.75 -30.33
N ILE A 381 -1.98 -9.05 -29.42
CA ILE A 381 -3.07 -8.12 -29.69
C ILE A 381 -2.47 -6.71 -29.88
N ARG A 382 -2.78 -6.02 -30.98
CA ARG A 382 -2.35 -4.62 -31.15
C ARG A 382 -3.06 -3.74 -30.13
N VAL A 383 -2.34 -2.77 -29.54
CA VAL A 383 -2.89 -1.83 -28.56
C VAL A 383 -4.13 -1.10 -29.10
N ALA A 384 -4.15 -0.77 -30.39
CA ALA A 384 -5.30 -0.15 -31.07
C ALA A 384 -6.57 -1.04 -31.11
N ASP A 385 -6.43 -2.36 -31.11
CA ASP A 385 -7.55 -3.32 -31.17
C ASP A 385 -7.96 -3.82 -29.76
N LEU A 386 -7.17 -3.50 -28.73
CA LEU A 386 -7.30 -4.09 -27.37
C LEU A 386 -8.67 -3.85 -26.73
N LEU A 387 -9.24 -2.65 -26.89
CA LEU A 387 -10.58 -2.31 -26.40
C LEU A 387 -11.66 -3.20 -27.03
N GLN A 388 -11.56 -3.44 -28.35
CA GLN A 388 -12.50 -4.29 -29.08
C GLN A 388 -12.35 -5.75 -28.66
N HIS A 389 -11.12 -6.24 -28.55
CA HIS A 389 -10.82 -7.60 -28.10
C HIS A 389 -11.37 -7.87 -26.69
N ILE A 390 -11.07 -7.01 -25.70
CA ILE A 390 -11.57 -7.18 -24.32
C ILE A 390 -13.11 -7.09 -24.28
N THR A 391 -13.71 -6.19 -25.06
CA THR A 391 -15.18 -6.09 -25.18
C THR A 391 -15.81 -7.36 -25.76
N GLN A 392 -15.14 -8.03 -26.70
CA GLN A 392 -15.56 -9.31 -27.25
C GLN A 392 -15.42 -10.44 -26.21
N MET A 393 -14.27 -10.53 -25.54
CA MET A 393 -13.98 -11.54 -24.51
C MET A 393 -14.98 -11.46 -23.34
N LYS A 394 -15.37 -10.25 -22.90
CA LYS A 394 -16.39 -10.04 -21.87
C LYS A 394 -17.81 -10.42 -22.28
N ARG A 395 -18.11 -10.53 -23.58
CA ARG A 395 -19.44 -10.92 -24.08
C ARG A 395 -19.65 -12.44 -24.12
N GLY A 396 -18.58 -13.24 -24.06
CA GLY A 396 -18.66 -14.71 -24.01
C GLY A 396 -19.35 -15.37 -25.21
N GLN A 397 -19.50 -14.67 -26.34
CA GLN A 397 -20.14 -15.24 -27.54
C GLN A 397 -19.15 -16.12 -28.31
N GLY A 398 -18.93 -17.33 -27.79
CA GLY A 398 -18.07 -18.37 -28.38
C GLY A 398 -16.86 -18.68 -27.51
N TYR A 399 -15.90 -17.76 -27.45
CA TYR A 399 -14.68 -17.85 -26.65
C TYR A 399 -14.54 -16.57 -25.83
N GLY A 400 -14.27 -16.68 -24.53
CA GLY A 400 -14.12 -15.56 -23.62
C GLY A 400 -13.00 -15.78 -22.60
N PHE A 401 -12.96 -14.91 -21.59
CA PHE A 401 -11.89 -14.93 -20.60
C PHE A 401 -11.83 -16.21 -19.77
N LYS A 402 -12.97 -16.86 -19.55
CA LYS A 402 -13.04 -18.11 -18.82
C LYS A 402 -12.33 -19.24 -19.57
N GLU A 403 -12.69 -19.44 -20.85
CA GLU A 403 -12.11 -20.50 -21.68
C GLU A 403 -10.61 -20.27 -21.93
N GLU A 404 -10.18 -19.01 -22.02
CA GLU A 404 -8.77 -18.65 -22.11
C GLU A 404 -8.01 -18.91 -20.79
N TYR A 405 -8.59 -18.53 -19.66
CA TYR A 405 -7.99 -18.76 -18.35
C TYR A 405 -7.90 -20.25 -18.00
N GLU A 406 -8.93 -21.04 -18.33
CA GLU A 406 -8.96 -22.51 -18.17
C GLU A 406 -7.95 -23.22 -19.10
N ALA A 407 -7.49 -22.58 -20.18
CA ALA A 407 -6.44 -23.11 -21.06
C ALA A 407 -5.01 -22.87 -20.53
N LEU A 408 -4.83 -22.05 -19.47
CA LEU A 408 -3.53 -21.90 -18.81
C LEU A 408 -3.18 -23.16 -17.99
N PRO A 409 -1.90 -23.57 -17.94
CA PRO A 409 -1.50 -24.70 -17.10
C PRO A 409 -1.85 -24.45 -15.63
N GLU A 410 -2.56 -25.38 -15.00
CA GLU A 410 -2.91 -25.32 -13.57
C GLU A 410 -2.12 -26.37 -12.76
N GLY A 411 -1.74 -26.01 -11.53
CA GLY A 411 -1.02 -26.91 -10.64
C GLY A 411 0.47 -26.97 -10.95
N GLN A 412 1.15 -27.98 -10.43
CA GLN A 412 2.61 -28.07 -10.58
C GLN A 412 3.01 -28.74 -11.90
N THR A 413 3.83 -28.05 -12.71
CA THR A 413 4.23 -28.47 -14.06
C THR A 413 5.73 -28.75 -14.25
N ALA A 414 6.57 -28.34 -13.30
CA ALA A 414 8.01 -28.61 -13.24
C ALA A 414 8.37 -29.26 -11.88
N SER A 415 9.61 -29.70 -11.63
CA SER A 415 9.96 -30.34 -10.34
C SER A 415 9.95 -29.36 -9.15
N TRP A 416 9.68 -29.87 -7.94
CA TRP A 416 9.68 -29.13 -6.66
C TRP A 416 10.35 -29.93 -5.52
N ASP A 417 11.33 -30.75 -5.86
CA ASP A 417 11.92 -31.74 -4.96
C ASP A 417 12.54 -31.08 -3.72
N THR A 418 13.25 -29.95 -3.87
CA THR A 418 13.80 -29.21 -2.71
C THR A 418 12.71 -28.72 -1.75
N ALA A 419 11.53 -28.38 -2.29
CA ALA A 419 10.44 -27.76 -1.53
C ALA A 419 9.62 -28.77 -0.70
N LYS A 420 9.67 -30.07 -1.06
CA LYS A 420 8.95 -31.16 -0.38
C LYS A 420 9.78 -31.89 0.68
N GLU A 421 11.09 -31.65 0.74
CA GLU A 421 11.98 -32.20 1.78
C GLU A 421 11.49 -31.83 3.19
N ASP A 422 11.66 -32.75 4.15
CA ASP A 422 11.05 -32.62 5.48
C ASP A 422 11.57 -31.41 6.26
N GLU A 423 12.84 -31.02 6.07
CA GLU A 423 13.46 -29.82 6.65
C GLU A 423 12.84 -28.52 6.09
N ASN A 424 12.34 -28.56 4.86
CA ASN A 424 11.83 -27.40 4.13
C ASN A 424 10.31 -27.26 4.14
N ARG A 425 9.56 -28.32 4.47
CA ARG A 425 8.09 -28.29 4.60
C ARG A 425 7.61 -27.14 5.51
N ASN A 426 8.26 -26.96 6.66
CA ASN A 426 7.94 -25.91 7.63
C ASN A 426 8.29 -24.49 7.16
N LYS A 427 9.07 -24.34 6.08
CA LYS A 427 9.37 -23.05 5.43
C LYS A 427 8.32 -22.67 4.38
N ASN A 428 7.32 -23.51 4.09
CA ASN A 428 6.23 -23.23 3.13
C ASN A 428 4.95 -22.78 3.85
N ARG A 429 4.40 -21.62 3.45
CA ARG A 429 3.15 -21.09 4.03
C ARG A 429 1.92 -21.91 3.61
N TYR A 430 1.98 -22.49 2.41
CA TYR A 430 0.91 -23.27 1.79
C TYR A 430 1.51 -24.49 1.09
N GLY A 431 1.05 -25.70 1.43
CA GLY A 431 1.59 -26.94 0.85
C GLY A 431 1.33 -27.10 -0.65
N ASN A 432 0.41 -26.34 -1.24
CA ASN A 432 0.10 -26.34 -2.66
C ASN A 432 0.77 -25.21 -3.46
N ILE A 433 1.38 -24.21 -2.80
CA ILE A 433 2.09 -23.10 -3.46
C ILE A 433 3.58 -23.16 -3.07
N ILE A 434 4.34 -23.84 -3.92
CA ILE A 434 5.73 -24.27 -3.68
C ILE A 434 6.64 -23.82 -4.83
N SER A 435 7.93 -23.62 -4.55
CA SER A 435 8.89 -23.17 -5.55
C SER A 435 9.41 -24.32 -6.41
N TYR A 436 9.41 -24.15 -7.74
CA TYR A 436 10.05 -25.10 -8.65
C TYR A 436 11.59 -25.06 -8.55
N ASP A 437 12.27 -26.20 -8.71
CA ASP A 437 13.73 -26.31 -8.46
C ASP A 437 14.61 -25.59 -9.49
N HIS A 438 14.12 -25.44 -10.73
CA HIS A 438 14.86 -24.87 -11.84
C HIS A 438 14.95 -23.34 -11.74
N SER A 439 13.94 -22.69 -11.17
CA SER A 439 13.81 -21.24 -11.02
C SER A 439 13.90 -20.75 -9.57
N ARG A 440 13.98 -21.65 -8.57
CA ARG A 440 14.03 -21.22 -7.16
C ARG A 440 15.24 -20.34 -6.85
N VAL A 441 15.03 -19.37 -5.98
CA VAL A 441 16.14 -18.63 -5.36
C VAL A 441 16.87 -19.59 -4.41
N ARG A 442 18.21 -19.61 -4.48
CA ARG A 442 19.07 -20.48 -3.66
C ARG A 442 19.90 -19.61 -2.74
N LEU A 443 19.69 -19.71 -1.43
CA LEU A 443 20.45 -18.96 -0.46
C LEU A 443 21.84 -19.58 -0.26
N GLN A 444 22.83 -18.73 0.03
CA GLN A 444 24.16 -19.17 0.46
C GLN A 444 24.02 -20.01 1.74
N LEU A 445 24.59 -21.22 1.72
CA LEU A 445 24.59 -22.13 2.86
C LEU A 445 25.24 -21.46 4.10
N LEU A 446 24.64 -21.70 5.25
CA LEU A 446 25.15 -21.33 6.57
C LEU A 446 26.04 -22.45 7.12
N ASP A 447 27.10 -22.07 7.81
CA ASP A 447 27.99 -23.02 8.48
C ASP A 447 27.19 -23.86 9.50
N GLY A 448 27.20 -25.18 9.31
CA GLY A 448 26.52 -26.14 10.18
C GLY A 448 25.07 -26.47 9.81
N ASP A 449 24.46 -25.83 8.80
CA ASP A 449 23.13 -26.19 8.28
C ASP A 449 23.15 -26.42 6.76
N PRO A 450 23.27 -27.69 6.30
CA PRO A 450 23.27 -28.02 4.88
C PRO A 450 21.90 -27.85 4.19
N HIS A 451 20.82 -27.59 4.93
CA HIS A 451 19.46 -27.38 4.42
C HIS A 451 19.05 -25.89 4.47
N SER A 452 20.02 -24.99 4.71
CA SER A 452 19.81 -23.54 4.80
C SER A 452 19.75 -22.81 3.45
N ASP A 453 19.80 -23.51 2.31
CA ASP A 453 19.75 -22.92 0.97
C ASP A 453 18.32 -22.58 0.49
N TYR A 454 17.30 -23.10 1.17
CA TYR A 454 15.92 -23.04 0.71
C TYR A 454 15.15 -21.84 1.26
N ILE A 455 14.52 -21.10 0.35
CA ILE A 455 13.42 -20.18 0.60
C ILE A 455 12.34 -20.40 -0.48
N ASN A 456 11.06 -20.32 -0.11
CA ASN A 456 9.96 -20.38 -1.08
C ASN A 456 9.89 -19.05 -1.87
N ALA A 457 10.70 -18.99 -2.91
CA ALA A 457 10.82 -17.88 -3.86
C ALA A 457 11.33 -18.41 -5.21
N ASN A 458 10.89 -17.80 -6.30
CA ASN A 458 11.39 -18.08 -7.65
C ASN A 458 11.82 -16.79 -8.32
N TYR A 459 12.90 -16.85 -9.10
CA TYR A 459 13.16 -15.82 -10.10
C TYR A 459 12.06 -15.85 -11.15
N ILE A 460 11.68 -14.66 -11.60
CA ILE A 460 10.69 -14.44 -12.64
C ILE A 460 11.28 -13.45 -13.64
N ASP A 461 11.22 -13.78 -14.92
CA ASP A 461 11.68 -12.91 -16.00
C ASP A 461 10.76 -11.69 -16.19
N GLY A 462 11.35 -10.58 -16.61
CA GLY A 462 10.65 -9.38 -17.07
C GLY A 462 10.76 -9.21 -18.58
N TYR A 463 10.11 -8.18 -19.13
CA TYR A 463 10.16 -7.88 -20.56
C TYR A 463 11.62 -7.66 -21.03
N HIS A 464 12.13 -8.57 -21.85
CA HIS A 464 13.52 -8.66 -22.29
C HIS A 464 14.58 -8.60 -21.16
N ARG A 465 14.22 -9.01 -19.93
CA ARG A 465 15.09 -8.95 -18.74
C ARG A 465 15.04 -10.26 -17.94
N PRO A 466 16.00 -11.18 -18.11
CA PRO A 466 16.01 -12.42 -17.35
C PRO A 466 16.16 -12.13 -15.85
N ARG A 467 15.40 -12.85 -15.02
CA ARG A 467 15.36 -12.74 -13.55
C ARG A 467 15.10 -11.32 -13.03
N HIS A 468 14.28 -10.53 -13.71
CA HIS A 468 14.00 -9.15 -13.29
C HIS A 468 13.27 -9.06 -11.95
N TYR A 469 12.48 -10.09 -11.61
CA TYR A 469 11.71 -10.17 -10.37
C TYR A 469 12.06 -11.40 -9.55
N ILE A 470 11.75 -11.36 -8.26
CA ILE A 470 11.65 -12.53 -7.39
C ILE A 470 10.22 -12.60 -6.84
N ALA A 471 9.46 -13.61 -7.24
CA ALA A 471 8.14 -13.88 -6.68
C ALA A 471 8.28 -14.79 -5.44
N THR A 472 7.88 -14.31 -4.27
CA THR A 472 8.01 -15.04 -2.99
C THR A 472 6.73 -14.98 -2.16
N GLN A 473 6.54 -15.97 -1.28
CA GLN A 473 5.44 -15.98 -0.32
C GLN A 473 5.57 -14.87 0.74
N GLY A 474 4.44 -14.48 1.34
CA GLY A 474 4.39 -13.67 2.55
C GLY A 474 4.96 -14.42 3.74
N LYS A 475 5.55 -13.68 4.68
CA LYS A 475 6.29 -14.26 5.81
C LYS A 475 5.32 -14.78 6.88
N PHE A 476 5.76 -15.80 7.62
CA PHE A 476 4.96 -16.45 8.65
C PHE A 476 5.86 -17.11 9.71
N VAL A 477 5.32 -17.28 10.90
CA VAL A 477 6.00 -17.88 12.06
C VAL A 477 5.17 -19.06 12.51
N LEU A 478 5.70 -20.29 12.42
CA LEU A 478 5.04 -21.50 12.91
C LEU A 478 5.27 -21.72 14.41
N VAL A 479 6.47 -21.38 14.89
CA VAL A 479 6.88 -21.55 16.28
C VAL A 479 7.57 -20.27 16.73
N TRP A 480 6.98 -19.57 17.70
CA TRP A 480 7.65 -18.46 18.37
C TRP A 480 8.69 -19.03 19.35
N PRO A 481 9.96 -18.60 19.36
CA PRO A 481 10.50 -17.35 18.82
C PRO A 481 11.20 -17.45 17.44
N MET A 482 11.13 -18.59 16.74
CA MET A 482 11.86 -18.83 15.48
C MET A 482 11.22 -18.14 14.26
N GLN A 483 11.62 -16.89 14.01
CA GLN A 483 11.28 -16.15 12.79
C GLN A 483 12.15 -16.56 11.56
N GLU A 484 12.45 -17.85 11.35
CA GLU A 484 13.45 -18.25 10.33
C GLU A 484 13.09 -17.75 8.92
N THR A 485 11.82 -17.80 8.52
CA THR A 485 11.40 -17.32 7.18
C THR A 485 11.53 -15.80 6.99
N VAL A 486 11.65 -15.02 8.07
CA VAL A 486 11.93 -13.58 8.04
C VAL A 486 13.44 -13.32 7.90
N LYS A 487 14.28 -14.08 8.64
CA LYS A 487 15.75 -14.03 8.50
C LYS A 487 16.17 -14.43 7.08
N ASP A 488 15.62 -15.53 6.57
CA ASP A 488 15.86 -16.02 5.22
C ASP A 488 15.47 -15.00 4.15
N PHE A 489 14.41 -14.23 4.39
CA PHE A 489 13.96 -13.19 3.46
C PHE A 489 14.90 -11.98 3.42
N TRP A 490 15.40 -11.50 4.56
CA TRP A 490 16.40 -10.44 4.58
C TRP A 490 17.76 -10.92 4.05
N ARG A 491 18.13 -12.17 4.33
CA ARG A 491 19.30 -12.85 3.73
C ARG A 491 19.18 -12.91 2.20
N MET A 492 18.00 -13.24 1.67
CA MET A 492 17.69 -13.22 0.23
C MET A 492 17.85 -11.81 -0.36
N ILE A 493 17.19 -10.80 0.23
CA ILE A 493 17.25 -9.40 -0.23
C ILE A 493 18.70 -8.90 -0.30
N TRP A 494 19.51 -9.21 0.73
CA TRP A 494 20.92 -8.85 0.73
C TRP A 494 21.73 -9.60 -0.33
N GLN A 495 21.53 -10.92 -0.46
CA GLN A 495 22.25 -11.75 -1.42
C GLN A 495 22.01 -11.28 -2.86
N GLU A 496 20.74 -11.06 -3.22
CA GLU A 496 20.32 -10.74 -4.58
C GLU A 496 20.47 -9.25 -4.94
N ASN A 497 21.05 -8.44 -4.04
CA ASN A 497 21.23 -6.99 -4.22
C ASN A 497 19.92 -6.24 -4.55
N SER A 498 18.79 -6.69 -4.00
CA SER A 498 17.47 -6.13 -4.25
C SER A 498 17.30 -4.80 -3.52
N ALA A 499 17.10 -3.71 -4.28
CA ALA A 499 16.82 -2.38 -3.72
C ALA A 499 15.32 -2.11 -3.48
N SER A 500 14.44 -2.92 -4.08
CA SER A 500 12.97 -2.72 -4.03
C SER A 500 12.24 -3.98 -3.60
N VAL A 501 11.32 -3.83 -2.64
CA VAL A 501 10.42 -4.87 -2.16
C VAL A 501 8.97 -4.43 -2.37
N VAL A 502 8.20 -5.17 -3.14
CA VAL A 502 6.80 -4.89 -3.46
C VAL A 502 5.90 -5.82 -2.67
N MET A 503 5.06 -5.26 -1.80
CA MET A 503 4.12 -5.96 -0.93
C MET A 503 2.68 -5.65 -1.36
N VAL A 504 1.98 -6.64 -1.91
CA VAL A 504 0.62 -6.48 -2.47
C VAL A 504 -0.43 -7.22 -1.61
N THR A 505 -0.37 -7.04 -0.29
CA THR A 505 -1.29 -7.64 0.68
C THR A 505 -1.22 -6.89 2.00
N ASN A 506 -2.35 -6.73 2.69
CA ASN A 506 -2.35 -6.27 4.07
C ASN A 506 -1.84 -7.38 5.01
N LEU A 507 -1.40 -7.03 6.23
CA LEU A 507 -0.92 -8.02 7.20
C LEU A 507 -2.04 -8.99 7.63
N VAL A 508 -3.26 -8.47 7.78
CA VAL A 508 -4.47 -9.19 8.20
C VAL A 508 -5.61 -8.78 7.29
N GLU A 509 -6.36 -9.77 6.79
CA GLU A 509 -7.50 -9.61 5.87
C GLU A 509 -8.62 -10.55 6.35
N VAL A 510 -9.84 -10.04 6.57
CA VAL A 510 -10.99 -10.73 7.21
C VAL A 510 -10.59 -11.48 8.50
N GLY A 511 -9.77 -10.85 9.34
CA GLY A 511 -9.26 -11.45 10.59
C GLY A 511 -8.26 -12.61 10.40
N ARG A 512 -7.86 -12.93 9.17
CA ARG A 512 -6.85 -13.95 8.86
C ARG A 512 -5.51 -13.29 8.56
N VAL A 513 -4.43 -13.75 9.21
CA VAL A 513 -3.07 -13.29 8.91
C VAL A 513 -2.69 -13.72 7.48
N LYS A 514 -2.30 -12.76 6.64
CA LYS A 514 -1.81 -12.97 5.27
C LYS A 514 -0.29 -12.86 5.17
N CYS A 515 0.31 -11.97 5.97
CA CYS A 515 1.76 -11.83 6.13
C CYS A 515 2.06 -11.38 7.57
N VAL A 516 3.13 -11.86 8.19
CA VAL A 516 3.65 -11.22 9.42
C VAL A 516 4.45 -9.99 9.05
N ARG A 517 4.55 -9.04 9.98
CA ARG A 517 5.43 -7.87 9.81
C ARG A 517 6.89 -8.36 9.85
N TYR A 518 7.66 -8.03 8.82
CA TYR A 518 9.07 -8.38 8.70
C TYR A 518 10.01 -7.17 8.79
N TRP A 519 9.48 -6.01 9.19
CA TRP A 519 10.21 -4.75 9.28
C TRP A 519 10.03 -4.12 10.67
N PRO A 520 11.02 -3.34 11.15
CA PRO A 520 10.96 -2.68 12.44
C PRO A 520 10.18 -1.35 12.38
N ASP A 521 9.86 -0.81 13.56
CA ASP A 521 9.40 0.59 13.71
C ASP A 521 10.58 1.58 13.86
N ASP A 522 11.75 1.07 14.29
CA ASP A 522 13.04 1.77 14.27
C ASP A 522 14.09 0.80 13.73
N THR A 523 14.68 -0.04 14.59
CA THR A 523 15.82 -0.89 14.24
C THR A 523 15.65 -2.29 14.80
N GLU A 524 15.89 -3.32 13.98
CA GLU A 524 15.87 -4.74 14.38
C GLU A 524 16.96 -5.53 13.62
N VAL A 525 17.38 -6.67 14.16
CA VAL A 525 18.40 -7.54 13.58
C VAL A 525 17.81 -8.89 13.24
N TYR A 526 17.76 -9.21 11.94
CA TYR A 526 17.24 -10.47 11.42
C TYR A 526 18.41 -11.38 11.01
N GLY A 527 18.89 -12.19 11.96
CA GLY A 527 20.07 -13.03 11.75
C GLY A 527 21.35 -12.19 11.79
N ASP A 528 22.05 -12.07 10.66
CA ASP A 528 23.22 -11.21 10.50
C ASP A 528 22.91 -9.89 9.76
N ILE A 529 21.65 -9.66 9.38
CA ILE A 529 21.20 -8.44 8.71
C ILE A 529 20.58 -7.47 9.73
N LYS A 530 21.20 -6.31 9.93
CA LYS A 530 20.61 -5.17 10.63
C LYS A 530 19.74 -4.36 9.67
N VAL A 531 18.50 -4.06 10.06
CA VAL A 531 17.56 -3.23 9.31
C VAL A 531 17.15 -2.06 10.19
N THR A 532 17.23 -0.85 9.65
CA THR A 532 16.78 0.39 10.31
C THR A 532 15.83 1.13 9.39
N LEU A 533 14.64 1.48 9.89
CA LEU A 533 13.66 2.33 9.22
C LEU A 533 14.16 3.78 9.22
N ILE A 534 14.19 4.40 8.05
CA ILE A 534 14.60 5.81 7.86
C ILE A 534 13.37 6.70 7.69
N GLU A 535 12.41 6.26 6.88
CA GLU A 535 11.27 7.07 6.47
C GLU A 535 10.04 6.20 6.16
N THR A 536 8.86 6.72 6.43
CA THR A 536 7.57 6.13 6.03
C THR A 536 6.73 7.21 5.38
N GLU A 537 6.38 7.03 4.11
CA GLU A 537 5.54 7.91 3.32
C GLU A 537 4.17 7.26 3.13
N PRO A 538 3.14 7.66 3.92
CA PRO A 538 1.77 7.22 3.69
C PRO A 538 1.15 7.99 2.51
N LEU A 539 0.58 7.22 1.58
CA LEU A 539 -0.31 7.67 0.52
C LEU A 539 -1.67 6.97 0.68
N ALA A 540 -2.71 7.41 -0.03
CA ALA A 540 -4.05 6.85 0.19
C ALA A 540 -4.15 5.34 -0.08
N GLU A 541 -3.52 4.86 -1.16
CA GLU A 541 -3.65 3.47 -1.61
C GLU A 541 -2.44 2.58 -1.32
N TYR A 542 -1.32 3.19 -0.92
CA TYR A 542 -0.08 2.49 -0.63
C TYR A 542 0.82 3.27 0.34
N VAL A 543 1.79 2.56 0.92
CA VAL A 543 2.79 3.15 1.82
C VAL A 543 4.18 2.80 1.31
N ILE A 544 5.05 3.81 1.17
CA ILE A 544 6.48 3.59 0.89
C ILE A 544 7.24 3.64 2.22
N ARG A 545 8.15 2.70 2.44
CA ARG A 545 9.09 2.71 3.58
C ARG A 545 10.51 2.60 3.07
N THR A 546 11.39 3.47 3.55
CA THR A 546 12.81 3.46 3.20
C THR A 546 13.61 2.92 4.39
N PHE A 547 14.45 1.92 4.14
CA PHE A 547 15.29 1.27 5.13
C PHE A 547 16.78 1.44 4.78
N THR A 548 17.63 1.58 5.78
CA THR A 548 19.05 1.23 5.64
C THR A 548 19.26 -0.19 6.15
N VAL A 549 19.99 -0.98 5.37
CA VAL A 549 20.27 -2.39 5.64
C VAL A 549 21.78 -2.60 5.65
N GLN A 550 22.29 -3.34 6.64
CA GLN A 550 23.71 -3.65 6.80
C GLN A 550 23.91 -5.10 7.23
N LYS A 551 24.78 -5.84 6.54
CA LYS A 551 25.20 -7.18 6.96
C LYS A 551 26.37 -7.12 7.94
N LYS A 552 26.32 -7.92 9.02
CA LYS A 552 27.40 -8.05 10.00
C LYS A 552 28.71 -8.45 9.32
N GLY A 553 29.80 -7.74 9.64
CA GLY A 553 31.11 -7.94 9.02
C GLY A 553 31.31 -7.24 7.67
N TYR A 554 30.28 -6.58 7.12
CA TYR A 554 30.39 -5.78 5.90
C TYR A 554 30.31 -4.28 6.26
N HIS A 555 31.17 -3.48 5.63
CA HIS A 555 31.14 -2.01 5.73
C HIS A 555 30.11 -1.35 4.80
N GLU A 556 29.49 -2.15 3.92
CA GLU A 556 28.45 -1.70 3.01
C GLU A 556 27.13 -1.47 3.75
N ILE A 557 26.46 -0.36 3.45
CA ILE A 557 25.09 -0.06 3.88
C ILE A 557 24.28 0.19 2.61
N ARG A 558 23.15 -0.51 2.46
CA ARG A 558 22.25 -0.39 1.29
C ARG A 558 20.96 0.31 1.68
N GLU A 559 20.47 1.16 0.79
CA GLU A 559 19.12 1.71 0.87
C GLU A 559 18.15 0.74 0.20
N ILE A 560 17.08 0.35 0.90
CA ILE A 560 16.06 -0.59 0.39
C ILE A 560 14.68 0.02 0.62
N ARG A 561 13.85 0.05 -0.43
CA ARG A 561 12.49 0.60 -0.38
C ARG A 561 11.46 -0.52 -0.40
N GLN A 562 10.56 -0.51 0.58
CA GLN A 562 9.35 -1.31 0.54
C GLN A 562 8.19 -0.47 0.01
N PHE A 563 7.52 -0.96 -1.02
CA PHE A 563 6.31 -0.42 -1.60
C PHE A 563 5.15 -1.33 -1.18
N HIS A 564 4.27 -0.86 -0.30
CA HIS A 564 3.19 -1.67 0.27
C HIS A 564 1.84 -1.16 -0.24
N PHE A 565 1.24 -1.86 -1.21
CA PHE A 565 -0.09 -1.57 -1.74
C PHE A 565 -1.17 -2.08 -0.79
N THR A 566 -1.94 -1.17 -0.20
CA THR A 566 -2.90 -1.44 0.87
C THR A 566 -4.35 -1.52 0.38
N SER A 567 -4.67 -0.94 -0.78
CA SER A 567 -6.04 -0.90 -1.34
C SER A 567 -6.48 -2.13 -2.14
N TRP A 568 -5.75 -3.25 -2.10
CA TRP A 568 -6.27 -4.50 -2.69
C TRP A 568 -7.31 -5.13 -1.76
N PRO A 569 -8.57 -5.34 -2.19
CA PRO A 569 -9.61 -5.86 -1.32
C PRO A 569 -9.36 -7.31 -0.86
N ASP A 570 -9.93 -7.63 0.31
CA ASP A 570 -9.84 -8.94 0.95
C ASP A 570 -10.41 -10.09 0.08
N HIS A 571 -11.39 -9.76 -0.77
CA HIS A 571 -12.02 -10.64 -1.75
C HIS A 571 -11.94 -10.00 -3.15
N GLY A 572 -11.66 -10.81 -4.16
CA GLY A 572 -11.59 -10.38 -5.56
C GLY A 572 -10.43 -9.45 -5.91
N VAL A 573 -10.74 -8.44 -6.71
CA VAL A 573 -9.81 -7.48 -7.34
C VAL A 573 -10.24 -6.04 -7.06
N PRO A 574 -9.33 -5.05 -7.13
CA PRO A 574 -9.70 -3.64 -7.04
C PRO A 574 -10.78 -3.27 -8.08
N CYS A 575 -11.72 -2.39 -7.70
CA CYS A 575 -12.78 -1.95 -8.61
C CYS A 575 -12.28 -1.12 -9.80
N TYR A 576 -11.08 -0.55 -9.68
CA TYR A 576 -10.41 0.30 -10.68
C TYR A 576 -8.93 -0.06 -10.70
N ALA A 577 -8.28 0.00 -11.87
CA ALA A 577 -6.86 -0.29 -11.97
C ALA A 577 -5.98 0.93 -11.66
N THR A 578 -6.53 2.15 -11.76
CA THR A 578 -5.84 3.44 -11.62
C THR A 578 -4.81 3.49 -10.50
N GLY A 579 -5.19 3.07 -9.29
CA GLY A 579 -4.30 3.07 -8.13
C GLY A 579 -3.14 2.09 -8.23
N LEU A 580 -3.40 0.89 -8.75
CA LEU A 580 -2.34 -0.11 -8.99
C LEU A 580 -1.42 0.33 -10.14
N LEU A 581 -1.95 0.98 -11.18
CA LEU A 581 -1.17 1.54 -12.29
C LEU A 581 -0.25 2.68 -11.80
N GLY A 582 -0.77 3.58 -10.96
CA GLY A 582 0.03 4.60 -10.29
C GLY A 582 1.13 3.98 -9.42
N PHE A 583 0.80 2.93 -8.67
CA PHE A 583 1.76 2.18 -7.86
C PHE A 583 2.85 1.47 -8.69
N VAL A 584 2.50 0.78 -9.78
CA VAL A 584 3.46 0.15 -10.71
C VAL A 584 4.42 1.19 -11.28
N ARG A 585 3.89 2.31 -11.79
CA ARG A 585 4.69 3.44 -12.30
C ARG A 585 5.62 4.00 -11.24
N GLN A 586 5.17 4.14 -9.99
CA GLN A 586 5.98 4.63 -8.88
C GLN A 586 7.11 3.66 -8.49
N VAL A 587 6.85 2.35 -8.47
CA VAL A 587 7.88 1.31 -8.25
C VAL A 587 8.93 1.38 -9.36
N LYS A 588 8.50 1.37 -10.64
CA LYS A 588 9.37 1.43 -11.82
C LYS A 588 10.23 2.70 -11.84
N PHE A 589 9.68 3.84 -11.42
CA PHE A 589 10.40 5.12 -11.33
C PHE A 589 11.41 5.19 -10.18
N LEU A 590 11.09 4.62 -9.01
CA LEU A 590 11.95 4.67 -7.82
C LEU A 590 12.93 3.49 -7.68
N ASN A 591 12.83 2.45 -8.52
CA ASN A 591 13.79 1.35 -8.53
C ASN A 591 15.10 1.74 -9.25
N PRO A 592 16.28 1.62 -8.61
CA PRO A 592 17.56 1.94 -9.26
C PRO A 592 17.86 1.00 -10.44
N PRO A 593 18.42 1.50 -11.56
CA PRO A 593 18.71 0.66 -12.74
C PRO A 593 19.85 -0.34 -12.52
N GLU A 594 20.74 -0.08 -11.55
CA GLU A 594 21.86 -0.94 -11.17
C GLU A 594 21.49 -1.95 -10.05
N ALA A 595 20.22 -1.97 -9.62
CA ALA A 595 19.76 -2.88 -8.57
C ALA A 595 19.57 -4.31 -9.11
N GLY A 596 19.62 -5.27 -8.19
CA GLY A 596 19.19 -6.64 -8.46
C GLY A 596 17.66 -6.79 -8.60
N PRO A 597 17.15 -8.02 -8.60
CA PRO A 597 15.74 -8.30 -8.89
C PRO A 597 14.78 -7.59 -7.93
N ILE A 598 13.63 -7.13 -8.44
CA ILE A 598 12.55 -6.55 -7.62
C ILE A 598 11.84 -7.70 -6.89
N VAL A 599 11.80 -7.65 -5.56
CA VAL A 599 11.21 -8.71 -4.73
C VAL A 599 9.72 -8.47 -4.57
N VAL A 600 8.87 -9.25 -5.22
CA VAL A 600 7.41 -9.08 -5.20
C VAL A 600 6.76 -10.19 -4.37
N HIS A 601 5.89 -9.81 -3.43
CA HIS A 601 5.16 -10.77 -2.60
C HIS A 601 3.73 -10.34 -2.26
N CYS A 602 2.91 -11.33 -1.93
CA CYS A 602 1.59 -11.14 -1.31
C CYS A 602 1.49 -12.12 -0.13
N SER A 603 0.39 -12.85 0.03
CA SER A 603 0.27 -13.96 0.99
C SER A 603 1.00 -15.23 0.50
N ALA A 604 0.66 -15.72 -0.69
CA ALA A 604 1.26 -16.93 -1.27
C ALA A 604 2.38 -16.66 -2.29
N GLY A 605 2.53 -15.40 -2.73
CA GLY A 605 3.45 -15.05 -3.82
C GLY A 605 2.97 -15.59 -5.18
N ALA A 606 1.65 -15.67 -5.38
CA ALA A 606 1.00 -16.28 -6.54
C ALA A 606 0.04 -15.29 -7.21
N GLY A 607 -1.21 -15.19 -6.76
CA GLY A 607 -2.25 -14.35 -7.40
C GLY A 607 -1.89 -12.87 -7.61
N ARG A 608 -2.02 -12.03 -6.57
CA ARG A 608 -1.74 -10.58 -6.65
C ARG A 608 -0.31 -10.24 -7.10
N THR A 609 0.66 -11.10 -6.74
CA THR A 609 2.06 -11.00 -7.19
C THR A 609 2.18 -11.17 -8.70
N GLY A 610 1.53 -12.19 -9.27
CA GLY A 610 1.49 -12.41 -10.71
C GLY A 610 0.76 -11.28 -11.45
N CYS A 611 -0.29 -10.70 -10.85
CA CYS A 611 -0.98 -9.55 -11.44
C CYS A 611 -0.05 -8.35 -11.58
N PHE A 612 0.68 -7.98 -10.52
CA PHE A 612 1.65 -6.88 -10.55
C PHE A 612 2.73 -7.09 -11.62
N ILE A 613 3.32 -8.29 -11.67
CA ILE A 613 4.39 -8.62 -12.63
C ILE A 613 3.85 -8.64 -14.07
N ALA A 614 2.71 -9.30 -14.32
CA ALA A 614 2.10 -9.36 -15.65
C ALA A 614 1.72 -7.99 -16.19
N ILE A 615 1.16 -7.10 -15.35
CA ILE A 615 0.86 -5.73 -15.74
C ILE A 615 2.14 -4.99 -16.15
N ASP A 616 3.19 -4.98 -15.32
CA ASP A 616 4.42 -4.24 -15.64
C ASP A 616 5.10 -4.73 -16.92
N ILE A 617 5.19 -6.05 -17.13
CA ILE A 617 5.74 -6.66 -18.36
C ILE A 617 4.92 -6.26 -19.60
N MET A 618 3.59 -6.27 -19.49
CA MET A 618 2.72 -5.94 -20.62
C MET A 618 2.65 -4.44 -20.91
N LEU A 619 2.84 -3.57 -19.91
CA LEU A 619 3.04 -2.14 -20.14
C LEU A 619 4.35 -1.88 -20.88
N ASP A 620 5.44 -2.56 -20.51
CA ASP A 620 6.71 -2.51 -21.26
C ASP A 620 6.52 -3.01 -22.72
N MET A 621 5.79 -4.09 -22.95
CA MET A 621 5.51 -4.59 -24.31
C MET A 621 4.65 -3.61 -25.12
N ALA A 622 3.61 -3.04 -24.52
CA ALA A 622 2.75 -2.03 -25.15
C ALA A 622 3.53 -0.77 -25.54
N GLU A 623 4.39 -0.27 -24.64
CA GLU A 623 5.22 0.93 -24.85
C GLU A 623 6.29 0.72 -25.95
N ASN A 624 6.87 -0.48 -26.07
CA ASN A 624 7.98 -0.74 -26.99
C ASN A 624 7.57 -1.33 -28.35
N GLU A 625 6.52 -2.15 -28.41
CA GLU A 625 6.10 -2.87 -29.63
C GLU A 625 4.70 -2.47 -30.15
N GLY A 626 3.90 -1.76 -29.35
CA GLY A 626 2.51 -1.42 -29.72
C GLY A 626 1.55 -2.63 -29.73
N VAL A 627 1.95 -3.73 -29.09
CA VAL A 627 1.19 -4.98 -28.92
C VAL A 627 1.25 -5.46 -27.47
N VAL A 628 0.32 -6.34 -27.09
CA VAL A 628 0.30 -7.04 -25.79
C VAL A 628 -0.03 -8.52 -25.98
N ASP A 629 0.57 -9.39 -25.17
CA ASP A 629 0.36 -10.84 -25.22
C ASP A 629 0.20 -11.42 -23.81
N ILE A 630 -0.98 -11.17 -23.23
CA ILE A 630 -1.26 -11.43 -21.82
C ILE A 630 -1.35 -12.94 -21.54
N PHE A 631 -1.93 -13.71 -22.46
CA PHE A 631 -2.00 -15.17 -22.33
C PHE A 631 -0.61 -15.82 -22.31
N ASN A 632 0.24 -15.54 -23.30
CA ASN A 632 1.56 -16.15 -23.34
C ASN A 632 2.47 -15.62 -22.21
N CYS A 633 2.30 -14.35 -21.80
CA CYS A 633 2.94 -13.80 -20.60
C CYS A 633 2.57 -14.61 -19.34
N VAL A 634 1.28 -14.76 -19.01
CA VAL A 634 0.85 -15.49 -17.81
C VAL A 634 1.21 -16.97 -17.89
N ARG A 635 1.18 -17.59 -19.08
CA ARG A 635 1.66 -18.95 -19.31
C ARG A 635 3.15 -19.10 -18.98
N GLU A 636 3.99 -18.15 -19.41
CA GLU A 636 5.42 -18.16 -19.12
C GLU A 636 5.70 -17.90 -17.63
N LEU A 637 4.99 -16.95 -17.00
CA LEU A 637 5.04 -16.74 -15.55
C LEU A 637 4.74 -18.06 -14.79
N ARG A 638 3.72 -18.82 -15.23
CA ARG A 638 3.40 -20.13 -14.65
C ARG A 638 4.41 -21.25 -14.94
N SER A 639 5.26 -21.11 -15.95
CA SER A 639 6.43 -21.98 -16.18
C SER A 639 7.44 -21.83 -15.03
N GLN A 640 7.62 -20.59 -14.55
CA GLN A 640 8.66 -20.21 -13.60
C GLN A 640 8.19 -20.29 -12.14
N ARG A 641 6.89 -20.07 -11.85
CA ARG A 641 6.29 -20.31 -10.53
C ARG A 641 4.82 -20.70 -10.60
N VAL A 642 4.45 -21.74 -9.85
CA VAL A 642 3.08 -22.28 -9.80
C VAL A 642 2.01 -21.21 -9.55
N ASN A 643 0.96 -21.24 -10.38
CA ASN A 643 -0.28 -20.46 -10.22
C ASN A 643 -0.10 -18.93 -10.06
N LEU A 644 0.91 -18.31 -10.70
CA LEU A 644 0.92 -16.86 -10.91
C LEU A 644 -0.35 -16.45 -11.69
N VAL A 645 -1.00 -15.37 -11.24
CA VAL A 645 -2.40 -14.98 -11.59
C VAL A 645 -3.37 -16.13 -11.30
N GLN A 646 -3.95 -16.13 -10.09
CA GLN A 646 -4.52 -17.34 -9.47
C GLN A 646 -6.04 -17.52 -9.68
N THR A 647 -6.74 -16.48 -10.14
CA THR A 647 -8.19 -16.54 -10.41
C THR A 647 -8.53 -15.91 -11.76
N GLU A 648 -9.66 -16.33 -12.35
CA GLU A 648 -10.21 -15.71 -13.56
C GLU A 648 -10.41 -14.20 -13.37
N GLU A 649 -10.99 -13.78 -12.23
CA GLU A 649 -11.14 -12.36 -11.87
C GLU A 649 -9.83 -11.57 -11.92
N GLN A 650 -8.71 -12.17 -11.48
CA GLN A 650 -7.38 -11.57 -11.56
C GLN A 650 -6.88 -11.48 -13.00
N TYR A 651 -7.16 -12.49 -13.83
CA TYR A 651 -6.81 -12.51 -15.24
C TYR A 651 -7.56 -11.44 -16.05
N VAL A 652 -8.87 -11.29 -15.80
CA VAL A 652 -9.70 -10.20 -16.36
C VAL A 652 -9.20 -8.84 -15.89
N PHE A 653 -8.85 -8.70 -14.60
CA PHE A 653 -8.34 -7.44 -14.05
C PHE A 653 -6.99 -7.02 -14.65
N VAL A 654 -6.09 -7.97 -14.98
CA VAL A 654 -4.85 -7.67 -15.71
C VAL A 654 -5.16 -7.05 -17.08
N HIS A 655 -6.12 -7.61 -17.82
CA HIS A 655 -6.57 -7.04 -19.10
C HIS A 655 -7.14 -5.63 -18.96
N ASP A 656 -8.03 -5.41 -17.98
CA ASP A 656 -8.63 -4.11 -17.73
C ASP A 656 -7.59 -3.05 -17.31
N ALA A 657 -6.59 -3.44 -16.50
CA ALA A 657 -5.50 -2.56 -16.11
C ALA A 657 -4.62 -2.13 -17.29
N ILE A 658 -4.27 -3.07 -18.18
CA ILE A 658 -3.47 -2.78 -19.37
C ILE A 658 -4.29 -1.90 -20.34
N LEU A 659 -5.59 -2.16 -20.50
CA LEU A 659 -6.48 -1.34 -21.30
C LEU A 659 -6.59 0.10 -20.76
N GLU A 660 -6.82 0.28 -19.47
CA GLU A 660 -6.90 1.60 -18.82
C GLU A 660 -5.60 2.39 -19.03
N ALA A 661 -4.45 1.73 -18.83
CA ALA A 661 -3.13 2.34 -19.03
C ALA A 661 -2.86 2.73 -20.50
N CYS A 662 -3.25 1.89 -21.46
CA CYS A 662 -3.09 2.14 -22.89
C CYS A 662 -4.00 3.27 -23.40
N LEU A 663 -5.23 3.37 -22.87
CA LEU A 663 -6.16 4.45 -23.23
C LEU A 663 -5.76 5.80 -22.60
N CYS A 664 -5.32 5.80 -21.33
CA CYS A 664 -4.99 7.03 -20.61
C CYS A 664 -3.56 7.53 -20.86
N GLY A 665 -2.63 6.63 -21.22
CA GLY A 665 -1.20 6.95 -21.33
C GLY A 665 -0.60 7.40 -19.99
N ASN A 666 0.50 8.16 -20.05
CA ASN A 666 1.13 8.78 -18.88
C ASN A 666 0.91 10.30 -18.89
N THR A 667 -0.05 10.75 -18.07
CA THR A 667 -0.42 12.17 -17.91
C THR A 667 0.31 12.88 -16.76
N ALA A 668 1.29 12.23 -16.11
CA ALA A 668 2.06 12.83 -15.03
C ALA A 668 3.07 13.87 -15.56
N ILE A 669 2.90 15.13 -15.17
CA ILE A 669 3.72 16.26 -15.63
C ILE A 669 4.66 16.76 -14.51
N PRO A 670 5.99 16.83 -14.74
CA PRO A 670 6.90 17.49 -13.82
C PRO A 670 6.55 18.97 -13.63
N VAL A 671 6.51 19.44 -12.37
CA VAL A 671 6.10 20.83 -12.03
C VAL A 671 6.94 21.89 -12.77
N CYS A 672 8.22 21.62 -13.02
CA CYS A 672 9.11 22.50 -13.79
C CYS A 672 8.72 22.65 -15.28
N GLU A 673 8.00 21.68 -15.84
CA GLU A 673 7.59 21.64 -17.26
C GLU A 673 6.10 21.94 -17.45
N PHE A 674 5.33 22.01 -16.35
CA PHE A 674 3.88 22.22 -16.34
C PHE A 674 3.43 23.42 -17.20
N ARG A 675 4.07 24.58 -17.07
CA ARG A 675 3.68 25.79 -17.84
C ARG A 675 3.77 25.56 -19.36
N SER A 676 4.83 24.93 -19.83
CA SER A 676 5.06 24.64 -21.25
C SER A 676 4.11 23.57 -21.77
N ILE A 677 3.93 22.48 -21.01
CA ILE A 677 3.05 21.37 -21.42
C ILE A 677 1.59 21.83 -21.39
N TYR A 678 1.14 22.52 -20.32
CA TYR A 678 -0.21 23.06 -20.22
C TYR A 678 -0.58 23.99 -21.37
N TYR A 679 0.34 24.87 -21.80
CA TYR A 679 0.11 25.73 -22.97
C TYR A 679 -0.06 24.92 -24.26
N ASN A 680 0.73 23.86 -24.45
CA ASN A 680 0.64 23.00 -25.62
C ASN A 680 -0.66 22.18 -25.64
N ILE A 681 -1.02 21.51 -24.53
CA ILE A 681 -2.22 20.67 -24.46
C ILE A 681 -3.53 21.48 -24.49
N SER A 682 -3.49 22.75 -24.10
CA SER A 682 -4.62 23.67 -24.18
C SER A 682 -4.80 24.29 -25.58
N ARG A 683 -3.79 24.19 -26.45
CA ARG A 683 -3.86 24.75 -27.80
C ARG A 683 -4.78 23.90 -28.69
N LEU A 684 -5.64 24.57 -29.44
CA LEU A 684 -6.46 23.90 -30.46
C LEU A 684 -5.60 23.42 -31.63
N ASP A 685 -5.84 22.20 -32.08
CA ASP A 685 -5.36 21.70 -33.37
C ASP A 685 -6.24 22.31 -34.50
N PRO A 686 -5.64 22.99 -35.50
CA PRO A 686 -6.39 23.59 -36.60
C PRO A 686 -7.16 22.62 -37.49
N GLN A 687 -6.82 21.33 -37.50
CA GLN A 687 -7.48 20.30 -38.32
C GLN A 687 -8.68 19.67 -37.61
N THR A 688 -8.57 19.38 -36.31
CA THR A 688 -9.64 18.71 -35.54
C THR A 688 -10.54 19.68 -34.80
N ASN A 689 -10.12 20.93 -34.60
CA ASN A 689 -10.77 21.91 -33.72
C ASN A 689 -11.00 21.36 -32.29
N SER A 690 -10.11 20.47 -31.84
CA SER A 690 -10.01 19.98 -30.47
C SER A 690 -8.66 20.34 -29.87
N SER A 691 -8.54 20.24 -28.56
CA SER A 691 -7.28 20.40 -27.83
C SER A 691 -7.01 19.13 -27.04
N GLN A 692 -5.75 18.78 -26.82
CA GLN A 692 -5.39 17.54 -26.13
C GLN A 692 -6.05 17.45 -24.74
N ILE A 693 -6.20 18.56 -24.01
CA ILE A 693 -6.91 18.57 -22.71
C ILE A 693 -8.40 18.21 -22.82
N LYS A 694 -9.05 18.54 -23.94
CA LYS A 694 -10.43 18.14 -24.23
C LYS A 694 -10.49 16.66 -24.63
N ASP A 695 -9.50 16.17 -25.36
CA ASP A 695 -9.40 14.77 -25.76
C ASP A 695 -9.10 13.88 -24.54
N GLU A 696 -8.23 14.30 -23.62
CA GLU A 696 -8.00 13.67 -22.32
C GLU A 696 -9.28 13.62 -21.47
N PHE A 697 -10.07 14.70 -21.46
CA PHE A 697 -11.39 14.69 -20.80
C PHE A 697 -12.38 13.73 -21.48
N GLN A 698 -12.34 13.57 -22.80
CA GLN A 698 -13.14 12.55 -23.48
C GLN A 698 -12.69 11.13 -23.12
N THR A 699 -11.38 10.87 -23.05
CA THR A 699 -10.82 9.60 -22.57
C THR A 699 -11.29 9.28 -21.16
N LEU A 700 -11.29 10.25 -20.23
CA LEU A 700 -11.85 10.07 -18.88
C LEU A 700 -13.30 9.57 -18.90
N ASN A 701 -14.15 10.14 -19.78
CA ASN A 701 -15.54 9.70 -19.94
C ASN A 701 -15.68 8.30 -20.58
N ILE A 702 -14.68 7.85 -21.35
CA ILE A 702 -14.66 6.52 -21.97
C ILE A 702 -14.21 5.45 -20.97
N VAL A 703 -13.18 5.74 -20.16
CA VAL A 703 -12.63 4.78 -19.19
C VAL A 703 -13.42 4.72 -17.88
N THR A 704 -14.17 5.78 -17.54
CA THR A 704 -15.04 5.78 -16.35
C THR A 704 -16.15 4.73 -16.52
N PRO A 705 -16.19 3.68 -15.68
CA PRO A 705 -17.22 2.65 -15.78
C PRO A 705 -18.61 3.25 -15.54
N ARG A 706 -19.58 2.84 -16.35
CA ARG A 706 -20.98 3.21 -16.12
C ARG A 706 -21.47 2.63 -14.81
N VAL A 707 -21.86 3.50 -13.88
CA VAL A 707 -22.52 3.13 -12.63
C VAL A 707 -23.81 2.36 -12.96
N ARG A 708 -23.97 1.18 -12.39
CA ARG A 708 -25.18 0.37 -12.57
C ARG A 708 -26.12 0.58 -11.38
N PRO A 709 -27.44 0.38 -11.52
CA PRO A 709 -28.38 0.55 -10.40
C PRO A 709 -28.01 -0.28 -9.15
N GLU A 710 -27.48 -1.49 -9.33
CA GLU A 710 -26.99 -2.34 -8.25
C GLU A 710 -25.79 -1.78 -7.48
N ASP A 711 -25.00 -0.86 -8.08
CA ASP A 711 -23.85 -0.23 -7.42
C ASP A 711 -24.26 0.97 -6.52
N CYS A 712 -25.51 1.42 -6.62
CA CYS A 712 -26.14 2.52 -5.86
C CYS A 712 -27.44 2.06 -5.18
N SER A 713 -27.55 0.78 -4.86
CA SER A 713 -28.79 0.13 -4.42
C SER A 713 -29.37 0.77 -3.15
N ILE A 714 -28.53 1.30 -2.26
CA ILE A 714 -28.95 1.93 -1.00
C ILE A 714 -29.55 3.31 -1.27
N GLY A 715 -28.96 4.10 -2.17
CA GLY A 715 -29.51 5.39 -2.59
C GLY A 715 -30.84 5.28 -3.35
N LEU A 716 -31.03 4.16 -4.06
CA LEU A 716 -32.24 3.84 -4.82
C LEU A 716 -33.38 3.24 -3.97
N LEU A 717 -33.21 3.03 -2.67
CA LEU A 717 -34.31 2.55 -1.81
C LEU A 717 -35.41 3.61 -1.72
N PRO A 718 -36.71 3.26 -1.84
CA PRO A 718 -37.82 4.23 -1.82
C PRO A 718 -37.84 5.17 -0.59
N ARG A 719 -37.36 4.69 0.56
CA ARG A 719 -37.24 5.46 1.81
C ARG A 719 -36.11 6.50 1.84
N ASN A 720 -35.29 6.53 0.79
CA ASN A 720 -34.14 7.43 0.64
C ASN A 720 -34.30 8.36 -0.58
N HIS A 721 -35.35 8.19 -1.41
CA HIS A 721 -35.55 9.00 -2.62
C HIS A 721 -35.67 10.49 -2.33
N ASP A 722 -36.41 10.86 -1.28
CA ASP A 722 -36.59 12.24 -0.84
C ASP A 722 -35.34 12.85 -0.19
N LYS A 723 -34.32 12.03 0.10
CA LYS A 723 -33.01 12.47 0.61
C LYS A 723 -32.02 12.83 -0.50
N ASN A 724 -32.33 12.50 -1.76
CA ASN A 724 -31.50 12.76 -2.93
C ASN A 724 -31.96 14.04 -3.64
N ARG A 725 -31.06 14.99 -3.86
CA ARG A 725 -31.34 16.22 -4.63
C ARG A 725 -31.51 15.93 -6.13
N CYS A 726 -30.86 14.88 -6.62
CA CYS A 726 -30.94 14.40 -7.99
C CYS A 726 -30.76 12.88 -8.01
N MET A 727 -31.64 12.16 -8.70
CA MET A 727 -31.55 10.69 -8.81
C MET A 727 -30.49 10.21 -9.81
N ASP A 728 -29.97 11.11 -10.66
CA ASP A 728 -28.83 10.84 -11.55
C ASP A 728 -27.47 11.03 -10.85
N VAL A 729 -27.47 11.58 -9.62
CA VAL A 729 -26.26 11.85 -8.81
C VAL A 729 -26.38 11.13 -7.48
N LEU A 730 -26.07 9.83 -7.50
CA LEU A 730 -26.09 8.97 -6.32
C LEU A 730 -24.67 8.51 -5.96
N PRO A 731 -24.34 8.43 -4.66
CA PRO A 731 -23.09 7.81 -4.21
C PRO A 731 -23.13 6.30 -4.46
N LEU A 732 -21.96 5.74 -4.78
CA LEU A 732 -21.75 4.30 -4.84
C LEU A 732 -21.85 3.69 -3.43
N ASP A 733 -22.52 2.54 -3.30
CA ASP A 733 -22.77 1.89 -2.00
C ASP A 733 -21.45 1.59 -1.24
N ARG A 734 -20.37 1.30 -1.96
CA ARG A 734 -19.02 1.06 -1.41
C ARG A 734 -18.33 2.32 -0.83
N CYS A 735 -18.79 3.51 -1.19
CA CYS A 735 -18.25 4.79 -0.76
C CYS A 735 -19.15 5.48 0.28
N LEU A 736 -20.30 4.91 0.63
CA LEU A 736 -21.27 5.56 1.52
C LEU A 736 -20.72 5.75 2.95
N PRO A 737 -20.80 6.97 3.52
CA PRO A 737 -20.74 7.14 4.96
C PRO A 737 -22.08 6.72 5.57
N PHE A 738 -22.04 5.84 6.56
CA PHE A 738 -23.23 5.38 7.29
C PHE A 738 -23.39 6.18 8.58
N LEU A 739 -24.55 6.83 8.74
CA LEU A 739 -24.84 7.58 9.96
C LEU A 739 -25.09 6.63 11.13
N ILE A 740 -24.53 6.96 12.30
CA ILE A 740 -24.72 6.22 13.54
C ILE A 740 -26.12 6.53 14.05
N SER A 741 -26.99 5.51 14.13
CA SER A 741 -28.32 5.68 14.72
C SER A 741 -28.19 5.80 16.24
N VAL A 742 -28.71 6.91 16.78
CA VAL A 742 -28.86 7.14 18.22
C VAL A 742 -30.36 7.34 18.45
N ASP A 743 -30.94 6.49 19.31
CA ASP A 743 -32.31 6.54 19.82
C ASP A 743 -33.44 6.89 18.81
N GLY A 744 -33.95 5.87 18.11
CA GLY A 744 -35.23 5.93 17.40
C GLY A 744 -35.20 6.54 15.99
N GLU A 745 -34.14 7.24 15.60
CA GLU A 745 -33.97 7.69 14.21
C GLU A 745 -33.69 6.50 13.26
N SER A 746 -34.57 6.33 12.27
CA SER A 746 -34.67 5.11 11.44
C SER A 746 -33.78 5.08 10.20
N SER A 747 -33.13 6.19 9.85
CA SER A 747 -32.30 6.30 8.65
C SER A 747 -30.82 6.44 8.98
N ASN A 748 -30.03 5.56 8.37
CA ASN A 748 -28.57 5.54 8.37
C ASN A 748 -27.96 6.10 7.07
N TYR A 749 -28.78 6.70 6.20
CA TYR A 749 -28.42 7.14 4.86
C TYR A 749 -28.40 8.65 4.72
N ILE A 750 -27.36 9.14 4.04
CA ILE A 750 -27.23 10.48 3.49
C ILE A 750 -26.58 10.38 2.10
N ASN A 751 -26.96 11.25 1.16
CA ASN A 751 -26.33 11.33 -0.16
C ASN A 751 -24.95 12.01 -0.03
N ALA A 752 -23.94 11.19 0.27
CA ALA A 752 -22.55 11.57 0.42
C ALA A 752 -21.63 10.41 0.04
N ALA A 753 -20.36 10.70 -0.26
CA ALA A 753 -19.34 9.69 -0.56
C ALA A 753 -18.02 10.03 0.14
N LEU A 754 -17.44 9.02 0.79
CA LEU A 754 -16.06 9.03 1.29
C LEU A 754 -15.10 9.01 0.10
N MET A 755 -14.15 9.94 0.10
CA MET A 755 -13.21 10.18 -0.99
C MET A 755 -11.80 10.33 -0.43
N ASP A 756 -10.83 9.76 -1.15
CA ASP A 756 -9.44 9.76 -0.76
C ASP A 756 -8.76 11.11 -1.04
N SER A 757 -7.74 11.43 -0.25
CA SER A 757 -6.80 12.50 -0.56
C SER A 757 -5.53 11.92 -1.20
N HIS A 758 -4.53 12.76 -1.49
CA HIS A 758 -3.22 12.26 -1.88
C HIS A 758 -2.53 11.39 -0.80
N LYS A 759 -2.77 11.66 0.49
CA LYS A 759 -2.00 11.07 1.61
C LYS A 759 -2.78 10.13 2.53
N GLN A 760 -4.10 10.19 2.50
CA GLN A 760 -4.98 9.52 3.45
C GLN A 760 -6.25 9.04 2.74
N PRO A 761 -6.66 7.77 2.94
CA PRO A 761 -7.94 7.29 2.46
C PRO A 761 -9.11 7.92 3.25
N ALA A 762 -10.27 8.04 2.62
CA ALA A 762 -11.50 8.61 3.20
C ALA A 762 -11.31 10.00 3.88
N ALA A 763 -10.37 10.79 3.38
CA ALA A 763 -9.99 12.10 3.95
C ALA A 763 -11.01 13.22 3.65
N PHE A 764 -11.84 13.04 2.62
CA PHE A 764 -12.92 13.95 2.27
C PHE A 764 -14.26 13.24 2.31
N ILE A 765 -15.31 13.98 2.65
CA ILE A 765 -16.70 13.56 2.41
C ILE A 765 -17.29 14.54 1.40
N VAL A 766 -17.57 14.04 0.20
CA VAL A 766 -18.23 14.80 -0.87
C VAL A 766 -19.72 14.55 -0.74
N THR A 767 -20.50 15.60 -0.51
CA THR A 767 -21.95 15.52 -0.28
C THR A 767 -22.69 16.58 -1.08
N GLN A 768 -23.96 16.32 -1.42
CA GLN A 768 -24.84 17.32 -2.01
C GLN A 768 -25.07 18.50 -1.05
N HIS A 769 -25.51 19.65 -1.58
CA HIS A 769 -26.04 20.70 -0.71
C HIS A 769 -27.24 20.16 0.08
N PRO A 770 -27.27 20.25 1.44
CA PRO A 770 -28.33 19.68 2.26
C PRO A 770 -29.72 20.12 1.81
N LEU A 771 -30.70 19.21 1.94
CA LEU A 771 -32.11 19.51 1.71
C LEU A 771 -32.76 19.85 3.06
N PRO A 772 -33.89 20.59 3.12
CA PRO A 772 -34.56 20.91 4.38
C PRO A 772 -34.86 19.69 5.27
N ASN A 773 -35.18 18.53 4.66
CA ASN A 773 -35.40 17.25 5.34
C ASN A 773 -34.11 16.48 5.70
N THR A 774 -32.92 16.90 5.26
CA THR A 774 -31.62 16.25 5.53
C THR A 774 -30.61 17.12 6.27
N ILE A 775 -30.99 18.31 6.76
CA ILE A 775 -30.12 19.16 7.60
C ILE A 775 -29.67 18.43 8.87
N THR A 776 -30.55 17.69 9.54
CA THR A 776 -30.20 16.88 10.73
C THR A 776 -29.23 15.77 10.38
N ASP A 777 -29.48 15.03 9.29
CA ASP A 777 -28.58 13.98 8.78
C ASP A 777 -27.20 14.54 8.43
N PHE A 778 -27.12 15.77 7.89
CA PHE A 778 -25.87 16.45 7.57
C PHE A 778 -25.06 16.81 8.83
N TRP A 779 -25.70 17.32 9.89
CA TRP A 779 -24.99 17.58 11.15
C TRP A 779 -24.60 16.29 11.88
N ARG A 780 -25.39 15.21 11.76
CA ARG A 780 -25.00 13.87 12.19
C ARG A 780 -23.78 13.37 11.42
N LEU A 781 -23.74 13.52 10.09
CA LEU A 781 -22.58 13.18 9.25
C LEU A 781 -21.30 13.89 9.73
N VAL A 782 -21.39 15.21 9.94
CA VAL A 782 -20.29 16.05 10.45
C VAL A 782 -19.80 15.57 11.82
N PHE A 783 -20.71 15.18 12.72
CA PHE A 783 -20.38 14.69 14.05
C PHE A 783 -19.79 13.27 14.05
N ASP A 784 -20.48 12.31 13.44
CA ASP A 784 -20.13 10.89 13.41
C ASP A 784 -18.75 10.65 12.76
N TYR A 785 -18.42 11.44 11.73
CA TYR A 785 -17.14 11.39 11.02
C TYR A 785 -16.13 12.44 11.51
N ASN A 786 -16.41 13.11 12.63
CA ASN A 786 -15.52 14.07 13.30
C ASN A 786 -14.94 15.14 12.35
N CYS A 787 -15.78 15.71 11.49
CA CYS A 787 -15.40 16.71 10.50
C CYS A 787 -15.13 18.06 11.17
N SER A 788 -13.89 18.54 11.09
CA SER A 788 -13.47 19.82 11.67
C SER A 788 -13.62 21.03 10.74
N SER A 789 -13.95 20.80 9.46
CA SER A 789 -14.12 21.83 8.43
C SER A 789 -15.24 21.47 7.47
N VAL A 790 -16.05 22.45 7.08
CA VAL A 790 -17.08 22.33 6.03
C VAL A 790 -16.75 23.35 4.93
N VAL A 791 -16.69 22.89 3.68
CA VAL A 791 -16.41 23.75 2.52
C VAL A 791 -17.67 23.83 1.66
N MET A 792 -18.36 24.97 1.70
CA MET A 792 -19.52 25.24 0.85
C MET A 792 -19.05 25.94 -0.44
N LEU A 793 -19.33 25.32 -1.59
CA LEU A 793 -18.90 25.80 -2.92
C LEU A 793 -19.99 26.55 -3.69
N ASN A 794 -21.21 26.62 -3.15
CA ASN A 794 -22.35 27.31 -3.73
C ASN A 794 -22.69 28.56 -2.90
N GLU A 795 -23.24 29.59 -3.53
CA GLU A 795 -23.90 30.68 -2.79
C GLU A 795 -25.23 30.19 -2.18
N MET A 796 -25.71 30.86 -1.13
CA MET A 796 -27.05 30.60 -0.60
C MET A 796 -28.09 31.20 -1.54
N ASP A 797 -28.91 30.35 -2.12
CA ASP A 797 -29.96 30.73 -3.04
C ASP A 797 -31.02 31.57 -2.30
N ALA A 798 -31.24 32.82 -2.72
CA ALA A 798 -32.06 33.79 -1.98
C ALA A 798 -33.56 33.40 -1.89
N ALA A 799 -33.98 32.36 -2.60
CA ALA A 799 -35.31 31.77 -2.56
C ALA A 799 -35.44 30.57 -1.58
N GLN A 800 -34.39 30.23 -0.83
CA GLN A 800 -34.36 29.10 0.12
C GLN A 800 -34.17 29.54 1.60
N VAL A 801 -34.42 30.82 1.90
CA VAL A 801 -34.37 31.41 3.27
C VAL A 801 -35.78 31.58 3.84
#